data_AF-A0A934UCU2-F1
#
_entry.id   AF-A0A934UCU2-F1
#
_cell.length_a   1.000
_cell.length_b   1.000
_cell.length_c   1.000
_cell.angle_alpha   90.00
_cell.angle_beta   90.00
_cell.angle_gamma   90.00
#
_symmetry.space_group_name_H-M   'P 1'
#
loop_
_entity.id
_entity.type
_entity.pdbx_description
1 polymer ?
#
loop_
_entity_poly.entity_id
_entity_poly.type
_entity_poly.pdbx_seq_one_letter_code
_entity_poly.pdbx_strand_id
1 'polypeptide(L)'
;MNRWFHEVIVDTGRLPLFFLLVAFLLAFLFIRFSVRMIRAEVSWWPGNVTPGGMHIHHVMFGLVMMLISGFGMVVLANYETPVANCVFAAIFGVGSALVLDEFALVLHLRDVYWAEEGRSSIDAVFVAIAILTLFMLGVRPIGLAGDFDDVDVVSLIVVLIFMAFDVALAAITLLKGKVWTGLLGIFIVPLLLVGAIRLSRPNAPWARWRYGDKPEKFARAVERETRFREPAVRAKIALQEAVSGRFGVPADLPERLAEHEPIPPVEREKVPGAFLTALRWRTVRRRLRPTPSWRLPLVMSLISFVVAIFFVSLDSELASGAFENAKVTATIDRGATATLLSVIAGAMVTLTGLVFTALTLAMQVGASQISVKVVPILQEDRLIRWSIGMFLSTFAFALIVALDLALDDTGSAPALSTLLAFLLAFISIVLLIALVARVGSVLNSGQLLRRIAARGRVAILRSYPKADAASNLDGPPLQSLAGTDSDVTTVIRLDQPAPSGRILLAVNLARIQRIAYQWEVAVELKPSIGEFVAQGSPLFEVRGPADRIKPHKLTSCLLFGDTSSPSTSPTAAIQTIVDIALKALSTSVTDPGRAIQAIDHLEDMLVLLAPRLRAEPADSHLTRIRGYRRTWADYLAIATDELRHLSTQSAQVQRRLRALFTTLLDTCEPDQHPPILSRIAALDAKIEREWIDPLDVRLARVADPQGMGSEFGATERTRPLIVGVPATGTSAPE
;
A
#
# COMPACT_ATOMS: atom_id res chain seq x y z
N MET A 1 48.37 -33.89 -8.26
CA MET A 1 47.35 -33.62 -7.22
C MET A 1 47.93 -32.83 -6.04
N ASN A 2 49.03 -33.26 -5.42
CA ASN A 2 49.63 -32.55 -4.27
C ASN A 2 50.04 -31.09 -4.56
N ARG A 3 50.71 -30.84 -5.69
CA ARG A 3 51.16 -29.49 -6.07
C ARG A 3 49.98 -28.51 -6.29
N TRP A 4 48.95 -28.94 -7.02
CA TRP A 4 47.73 -28.15 -7.24
C TRP A 4 46.96 -27.85 -5.95
N PHE A 5 46.88 -28.83 -5.03
CA PHE A 5 46.20 -28.64 -3.74
C PHE A 5 46.90 -27.57 -2.89
N HIS A 6 48.23 -27.62 -2.83
CA HIS A 6 49.01 -26.59 -2.13
C HIS A 6 48.84 -25.22 -2.80
N GLU A 7 49.11 -25.11 -4.10
CA GLU A 7 49.12 -23.84 -4.84
C GLU A 7 47.73 -23.16 -4.92
N VAL A 8 46.65 -23.93 -5.03
CA VAL A 8 45.30 -23.38 -5.30
C VAL A 8 44.44 -23.28 -4.04
N ILE A 9 44.65 -24.12 -3.03
CA ILE A 9 43.76 -24.22 -1.86
C ILE A 9 44.47 -23.77 -0.58
N VAL A 10 45.70 -24.25 -0.33
CA VAL A 10 46.45 -23.93 0.89
C VAL A 10 47.02 -22.51 0.79
N ASP A 11 47.73 -22.21 -0.29
CA ASP A 11 48.45 -20.94 -0.46
C ASP A 11 47.52 -19.74 -0.68
N THR A 12 46.27 -19.99 -1.09
CA THR A 12 45.24 -18.95 -1.31
C THR A 12 44.35 -18.70 -0.08
N GLY A 13 44.63 -19.34 1.05
CA GLY A 13 43.84 -19.21 2.29
C GLY A 13 42.45 -19.85 2.23
N ARG A 14 42.16 -20.68 1.22
CA ARG A 14 40.83 -21.29 0.98
C ARG A 14 40.65 -22.64 1.65
N LEU A 15 41.59 -23.04 2.50
CA LEU A 15 41.55 -24.30 3.23
C LEU A 15 40.24 -24.48 4.04
N PRO A 16 39.72 -23.48 4.78
CA PRO A 16 38.44 -23.63 5.47
C PRO A 16 37.25 -23.88 4.52
N LEU A 17 37.22 -23.22 3.36
CA LEU A 17 36.17 -23.43 2.35
C LEU A 17 36.22 -24.85 1.75
N PHE A 18 37.41 -25.41 1.59
CA PHE A 18 37.58 -26.80 1.15
C PHE A 18 37.02 -27.78 2.20
N PHE A 19 37.35 -27.59 3.48
CA PHE A 19 36.82 -28.42 4.57
C PHE A 19 35.29 -28.31 4.69
N LEU A 20 34.74 -27.11 4.50
CA LEU A 20 33.29 -26.89 4.44
C LEU A 20 32.65 -27.68 3.31
N LEU A 21 33.18 -27.58 2.08
CA LEU A 21 32.63 -28.28 0.91
C LEU A 21 32.69 -29.81 1.07
N VAL A 22 33.82 -30.35 1.54
CA VAL A 22 33.97 -31.79 1.76
C VAL A 22 33.04 -32.28 2.86
N ALA A 23 32.98 -31.59 4.00
CA ALA A 23 32.09 -31.96 5.10
C ALA A 23 30.62 -31.87 4.70
N PHE A 24 30.24 -30.85 3.93
CA PHE A 24 28.90 -30.70 3.36
C PHE A 24 28.52 -31.89 2.47
N LEU A 25 29.39 -32.26 1.52
CA LEU A 25 29.14 -33.38 0.61
C LEU A 25 29.00 -34.71 1.34
N LEU A 26 29.92 -34.99 2.28
CA LEU A 26 29.91 -36.23 3.06
C LEU A 26 28.67 -36.31 3.95
N ALA A 27 28.31 -35.22 4.64
CA ALA A 27 27.12 -35.18 5.49
C ALA A 27 25.82 -35.34 4.68
N PHE A 28 25.73 -34.70 3.50
CA PHE A 28 24.57 -34.84 2.63
C PHE A 28 24.42 -36.28 2.09
N LEU A 29 25.52 -36.90 1.65
CA LEU A 29 25.50 -38.30 1.21
C LEU A 29 25.16 -39.24 2.36
N PHE A 30 25.70 -38.98 3.55
CA PHE A 30 25.42 -39.77 4.75
C PHE A 30 23.94 -39.70 5.16
N ILE A 31 23.34 -38.50 5.22
CA ILE A 31 21.93 -38.38 5.62
C ILE A 31 21.01 -39.01 4.57
N ARG A 32 21.32 -38.89 3.27
CA ARG A 32 20.56 -39.58 2.20
C ARG A 32 20.69 -41.09 2.27
N PHE A 33 21.89 -41.59 2.56
CA PHE A 33 22.12 -43.00 2.81
C PHE A 33 21.31 -43.46 4.03
N SER A 34 21.35 -42.71 5.14
CA SER A 34 20.56 -42.98 6.35
C SER A 34 19.06 -43.09 6.05
N VAL A 35 18.49 -42.10 5.36
CA VAL A 35 17.07 -42.10 4.97
C VAL A 35 16.74 -43.30 4.08
N ARG A 36 17.63 -43.67 3.16
CA ARG A 36 17.45 -44.85 2.30
C ARG A 36 17.44 -46.15 3.11
N MET A 37 18.34 -46.28 4.09
CA MET A 37 18.42 -47.44 4.97
C MET A 37 17.21 -47.56 5.89
N ILE A 38 16.69 -46.43 6.39
CA ILE A 38 15.46 -46.36 7.18
C ILE A 38 14.25 -46.79 6.33
N ARG A 39 14.13 -46.29 5.09
CA ARG A 39 13.04 -46.69 4.18
C ARG A 39 13.12 -48.13 3.72
N ALA A 40 14.32 -48.71 3.68
CA ALA A 40 14.55 -50.11 3.35
C ALA A 40 14.40 -51.05 4.56
N GLU A 41 13.99 -50.54 5.73
CA GLU A 41 13.74 -51.30 6.97
C GLU A 41 14.90 -52.22 7.38
N VAL A 42 16.12 -51.73 7.20
CA VAL A 42 17.31 -52.56 7.42
C VAL A 42 17.63 -52.67 8.92
N SER A 43 17.67 -53.89 9.43
CA SER A 43 17.73 -54.22 10.86
C SER A 43 18.98 -53.74 11.62
N TRP A 44 20.08 -53.45 10.93
CA TRP A 44 21.33 -52.98 11.57
C TRP A 44 21.43 -51.45 11.69
N TRP A 45 20.49 -50.69 11.12
CA TRP A 45 20.52 -49.23 11.17
C TRP A 45 19.69 -48.69 12.34
N PRO A 46 20.17 -47.72 13.14
CA PRO A 46 19.56 -47.28 14.40
C PRO A 46 18.19 -46.59 14.29
N GLY A 47 17.61 -46.48 13.08
CA GLY A 47 16.28 -45.94 12.87
C GLY A 47 16.14 -44.44 13.19
N ASN A 48 14.91 -43.99 13.45
CA ASN A 48 14.60 -42.60 13.76
C ASN A 48 14.90 -42.27 15.23
N VAL A 49 15.30 -41.02 15.50
CA VAL A 49 15.58 -40.53 16.86
C VAL A 49 14.31 -39.95 17.48
N THR A 50 13.69 -40.69 18.42
CA THR A 50 12.46 -40.27 19.12
C THR A 50 12.58 -40.35 20.65
N PRO A 51 13.17 -39.32 21.32
CA PRO A 51 13.16 -39.24 22.77
C PRO A 51 11.75 -38.86 23.25
N GLY A 52 11.09 -39.71 24.05
CA GLY A 52 9.81 -39.39 24.68
C GLY A 52 8.62 -39.21 23.73
N GLY A 53 8.65 -39.82 22.54
CA GLY A 53 7.56 -39.73 21.55
C GLY A 53 7.61 -38.49 20.65
N MET A 54 8.60 -37.60 20.82
CA MET A 54 8.81 -36.44 19.95
C MET A 54 9.82 -36.78 18.85
N HIS A 55 9.41 -36.66 17.58
CA HIS A 55 10.29 -36.86 16.43
C HIS A 55 11.09 -35.60 16.14
N ILE A 56 12.40 -35.63 16.42
CA ILE A 56 13.30 -34.51 16.14
C ILE A 56 13.83 -34.65 14.72
N HIS A 57 13.44 -33.72 13.84
CA HIS A 57 13.98 -33.65 12.48
C HIS A 57 15.45 -33.25 12.50
N HIS A 58 16.25 -33.84 11.62
CA HIS A 58 17.70 -33.62 11.59
C HIS A 58 18.11 -32.17 11.24
N VAL A 59 17.18 -31.39 10.67
CA VAL A 59 17.29 -29.92 10.52
C VAL A 59 17.61 -29.20 11.83
N MET A 60 17.11 -29.68 12.98
CA MET A 60 17.38 -29.07 14.29
C MET A 60 18.85 -29.22 14.68
N PHE A 61 19.43 -30.41 14.48
CA PHE A 61 20.86 -30.63 14.71
C PHE A 61 21.71 -29.77 13.75
N GLY A 62 21.26 -29.64 12.50
CA GLY A 62 21.91 -28.79 11.52
C GLY A 62 21.95 -27.31 11.94
N LEU A 63 20.82 -26.78 12.42
CA LEU A 63 20.71 -25.41 12.93
C LEU A 63 21.66 -25.16 14.11
N VAL A 64 21.72 -26.09 15.07
CA VAL A 64 22.61 -26.00 16.24
C VAL A 64 24.08 -26.00 15.81
N MET A 65 24.48 -26.89 14.91
CA MET A 65 25.84 -26.93 14.37
C MET A 65 26.23 -25.64 13.64
N MET A 66 25.32 -25.10 12.81
CA MET A 66 25.55 -23.82 12.12
C MET A 66 25.69 -22.64 13.11
N LEU A 67 24.87 -22.59 14.16
CA LEU A 67 24.94 -21.53 15.17
C LEU A 67 26.24 -21.60 15.98
N ILE A 68 26.61 -22.77 16.49
CA ILE A 68 27.84 -22.97 17.26
C ILE A 68 29.05 -22.61 16.40
N SER A 69 29.08 -23.08 15.16
CA SER A 69 30.20 -22.79 14.27
C SER A 69 30.23 -21.34 13.80
N GLY A 70 29.10 -20.74 13.48
CA GLY A 70 29.03 -19.35 13.04
C GLY A 70 29.49 -18.40 14.14
N PHE A 71 29.03 -18.64 15.38
CA PHE A 71 29.48 -17.88 16.55
C PHE A 71 30.97 -18.11 16.85
N GLY A 72 31.44 -19.37 16.77
CA GLY A 72 32.85 -19.71 16.93
C GLY A 72 33.77 -18.99 15.95
N MET A 73 33.37 -18.90 14.67
CA MET A 73 34.11 -18.14 13.65
C MET A 73 34.14 -16.63 13.96
N VAL A 74 33.07 -16.05 14.49
CA VAL A 74 33.03 -14.62 14.87
C VAL A 74 33.90 -14.34 16.10
N VAL A 75 33.83 -15.19 17.13
CA VAL A 75 34.64 -15.05 18.36
C VAL A 75 36.13 -15.17 18.05
N LEU A 76 36.51 -16.07 17.14
CA LEU A 76 37.90 -16.30 16.76
C LEU A 76 38.36 -15.46 15.57
N ALA A 77 37.53 -14.56 15.03
CA ALA A 77 37.83 -13.81 13.82
C ALA A 77 39.12 -12.98 13.91
N ASN A 78 39.46 -12.50 15.11
CA ASN A 78 40.65 -11.69 15.36
C ASN A 78 41.89 -12.51 15.76
N TYR A 79 41.80 -13.84 15.80
CA TYR A 79 42.90 -14.73 16.19
C TYR A 79 43.35 -15.58 15.00
N GLU A 80 44.66 -15.66 14.77
CA GLU A 80 45.25 -16.52 13.74
C GLU A 80 45.17 -18.00 14.15
N THR A 81 44.00 -18.61 13.94
CA THR A 81 43.72 -20.01 14.33
C THR A 81 43.31 -20.86 13.11
N PRO A 82 44.25 -21.20 12.20
CA PRO A 82 43.94 -21.86 10.93
C PRO A 82 43.26 -23.21 11.10
N VAL A 83 43.63 -23.98 12.13
CA VAL A 83 43.00 -25.27 12.44
C VAL A 83 41.56 -25.08 12.94
N ALA A 84 41.34 -24.14 13.85
CA ALA A 84 40.00 -23.86 14.38
C ALA A 84 39.07 -23.39 13.27
N ASN A 85 39.54 -22.53 12.37
CA ASN A 85 38.78 -22.08 11.20
C ASN A 85 38.36 -23.25 10.29
N CYS A 86 39.24 -24.23 10.07
CA CYS A 86 38.89 -25.43 9.29
C CYS A 86 37.88 -26.32 10.00
N VAL A 87 38.02 -26.51 11.32
CA VAL A 87 37.10 -27.30 12.14
C VAL A 87 35.70 -26.67 12.16
N PHE A 88 35.62 -25.37 12.41
CA PHE A 88 34.35 -24.65 12.37
C PHE A 88 33.75 -24.68 10.96
N ALA A 89 34.52 -24.38 9.92
CA ALA A 89 34.01 -24.46 8.55
C ALA A 89 33.48 -25.87 8.19
N ALA A 90 34.12 -26.95 8.66
CA ALA A 90 33.60 -28.31 8.52
C ALA A 90 32.28 -28.52 9.28
N ILE A 91 32.19 -28.11 10.54
CA ILE A 91 30.96 -28.20 11.36
C ILE A 91 29.82 -27.41 10.70
N PHE A 92 30.11 -26.21 10.19
CA PHE A 92 29.18 -25.40 9.43
C PHE A 92 28.72 -26.11 8.15
N GLY A 93 29.63 -26.77 7.43
CA GLY A 93 29.33 -27.59 6.26
C GLY A 93 28.39 -28.74 6.57
N VAL A 94 28.65 -29.50 7.65
CA VAL A 94 27.75 -30.57 8.12
C VAL A 94 26.38 -30.01 8.47
N GLY A 95 26.33 -28.93 9.26
CA GLY A 95 25.08 -28.31 9.67
C GLY A 95 24.25 -27.80 8.49
N SER A 96 24.90 -27.15 7.53
CA SER A 96 24.27 -26.65 6.31
C SER A 96 23.70 -27.79 5.45
N ALA A 97 24.40 -28.93 5.35
CA ALA A 97 23.92 -30.09 4.61
C ALA A 97 22.64 -30.68 5.22
N LEU A 98 22.58 -30.81 6.54
CA LEU A 98 21.40 -31.30 7.26
C LEU A 98 20.20 -30.35 7.13
N VAL A 99 20.43 -29.04 7.12
CA VAL A 99 19.35 -28.06 6.93
C VAL A 99 18.83 -28.06 5.50
N LEU A 100 19.73 -28.13 4.50
CA LEU A 100 19.34 -28.15 3.08
C LEU A 100 18.67 -29.46 2.67
N ASP A 101 18.91 -30.57 3.36
CA ASP A 101 18.21 -31.82 3.10
C ASP A 101 16.69 -31.69 3.34
N GLU A 102 16.30 -30.86 4.31
CA GLU A 102 14.90 -30.54 4.67
C GLU A 102 14.40 -29.22 4.07
N PHE A 103 15.04 -28.72 3.01
CA PHE A 103 14.72 -27.42 2.40
C PHE A 103 13.22 -27.24 2.08
N ALA A 104 12.53 -28.30 1.66
CA ALA A 104 11.10 -28.25 1.35
C ALA A 104 10.24 -27.94 2.58
N LEU A 105 10.52 -28.59 3.72
CA LEU A 105 9.82 -28.41 4.99
C LEU A 105 10.06 -27.02 5.60
N VAL A 106 11.26 -26.45 5.41
CA VAL A 106 11.59 -25.09 5.87
C VAL A 106 10.81 -24.01 5.08
N LEU A 107 10.56 -24.22 3.78
CA LEU A 107 9.91 -23.23 2.92
C LEU A 107 8.38 -23.35 2.90
N HIS A 108 7.84 -24.57 3.03
CA HIS A 108 6.42 -24.85 2.95
C HIS A 108 5.90 -25.45 4.27
N LEU A 109 5.54 -24.55 5.20
CA LEU A 109 5.07 -24.86 6.56
C LEU A 109 3.60 -25.33 6.60
N ARG A 110 3.21 -26.32 5.77
CA ARG A 110 1.90 -26.99 5.87
C ARG A 110 2.07 -28.50 5.76
N ASP A 111 1.57 -29.17 6.80
CA ASP A 111 1.73 -30.59 7.13
C ASP A 111 0.94 -31.57 6.24
N VAL A 112 0.74 -31.27 4.96
CA VAL A 112 0.03 -32.18 4.06
C VAL A 112 0.58 -32.10 2.63
N TYR A 113 0.91 -33.29 2.10
CA TYR A 113 1.03 -33.72 0.69
C TYR A 113 2.42 -34.16 0.20
N TRP A 114 2.54 -35.49 0.10
CA TRP A 114 3.68 -36.28 -0.36
C TRP A 114 3.72 -36.40 -1.89
N ALA A 115 4.88 -36.14 -2.51
CA ALA A 115 5.49 -36.87 -3.65
C ALA A 115 6.52 -36.02 -4.44
N GLU A 116 6.31 -34.70 -4.55
CA GLU A 116 7.15 -33.85 -5.43
C GLU A 116 8.39 -33.25 -4.73
N GLU A 117 8.41 -33.21 -3.41
CA GLU A 117 9.32 -32.37 -2.60
C GLU A 117 10.70 -32.97 -2.34
N GLY A 118 10.89 -34.29 -2.47
CA GLY A 118 12.23 -34.90 -2.37
C GLY A 118 13.22 -34.42 -3.45
N ARG A 119 12.71 -33.88 -4.56
CA ARG A 119 13.50 -33.33 -5.67
C ARG A 119 13.96 -31.89 -5.44
N SER A 120 13.20 -31.11 -4.67
CA SER A 120 13.51 -29.69 -4.44
C SER A 120 14.68 -29.50 -3.46
N SER A 121 14.83 -30.38 -2.46
CA SER A 121 16.01 -30.39 -1.59
C SER A 121 17.29 -30.78 -2.33
N ILE A 122 17.22 -31.73 -3.26
CA ILE A 122 18.36 -32.10 -4.13
C ILE A 122 18.77 -30.93 -5.04
N ASP A 123 17.78 -30.19 -5.58
CA ASP A 123 18.05 -28.99 -6.35
C ASP A 123 18.77 -27.91 -5.54
N ALA A 124 18.33 -27.67 -4.30
CA ALA A 124 18.97 -26.72 -3.40
C ALA A 124 20.43 -27.11 -3.09
N VAL A 125 20.68 -28.40 -2.90
CA VAL A 125 22.01 -28.95 -2.62
C VAL A 125 22.94 -28.80 -3.84
N PHE A 126 22.48 -29.09 -5.06
CA PHE A 126 23.29 -28.86 -6.25
C PHE A 126 23.63 -27.38 -6.47
N VAL A 127 22.71 -26.47 -6.15
CA VAL A 127 23.00 -25.03 -6.15
C VAL A 127 24.07 -24.69 -5.12
N ALA A 128 23.94 -25.19 -3.89
CA ALA A 128 24.90 -24.95 -2.82
C ALA A 128 26.30 -25.45 -3.19
N ILE A 129 26.42 -26.67 -3.73
CA ILE A 129 27.70 -27.24 -4.21
C ILE A 129 28.31 -26.37 -5.30
N ALA A 130 27.52 -25.94 -6.29
CA ALA A 130 28.02 -25.09 -7.37
C ALA A 130 28.55 -23.76 -6.85
N ILE A 131 27.83 -23.11 -5.92
CA ILE A 131 28.26 -21.86 -5.28
C ILE A 131 29.52 -22.05 -4.45
N LEU A 132 29.57 -23.07 -3.59
CA LEU A 132 30.73 -23.38 -2.76
C LEU A 132 31.97 -23.70 -3.61
N THR A 133 31.79 -24.42 -4.72
CA THR A 133 32.86 -24.72 -5.67
C THR A 133 33.37 -23.45 -6.34
N LEU A 134 32.48 -22.53 -6.73
CA LEU A 134 32.87 -21.23 -7.31
C LEU A 134 33.69 -20.40 -6.32
N PHE A 135 33.27 -20.33 -5.05
CA PHE A 135 34.04 -19.68 -4.00
C PHE A 135 35.40 -20.34 -3.76
N MET A 136 35.45 -21.68 -3.74
CA MET A 136 36.71 -22.43 -3.60
C MET A 136 37.66 -22.16 -4.79
N LEU A 137 37.13 -22.06 -6.01
CA LEU A 137 37.89 -21.67 -7.19
C LEU A 137 38.28 -20.18 -7.21
N GLY A 138 37.76 -19.39 -6.26
CA GLY A 138 38.12 -17.97 -6.11
C GLY A 138 37.27 -17.02 -6.92
N VAL A 139 36.19 -17.51 -7.51
CA VAL A 139 35.23 -16.69 -8.23
C VAL A 139 34.42 -15.92 -7.18
N ARG A 140 34.76 -14.64 -7.00
CA ARG A 140 34.01 -13.74 -6.12
C ARG A 140 32.70 -13.32 -6.80
N PRO A 141 31.56 -13.31 -6.10
CA PRO A 141 30.32 -12.80 -6.66
C PRO A 141 30.49 -11.31 -6.98
N ILE A 142 29.93 -10.87 -8.12
CA ILE A 142 29.92 -9.45 -8.54
C ILE A 142 31.34 -8.90 -8.66
N GLY A 143 32.02 -9.12 -9.80
CA GLY A 143 33.19 -8.39 -10.35
C GLY A 143 34.21 -7.63 -9.47
N LEU A 144 34.31 -7.86 -8.16
CA LEU A 144 35.13 -7.12 -7.21
C LEU A 144 36.57 -7.66 -7.26
N ALA A 145 37.27 -7.28 -8.31
CA ALA A 145 38.71 -7.45 -8.45
C ALA A 145 39.39 -6.14 -8.04
N GLY A 146 39.61 -5.95 -6.74
CA GLY A 146 40.39 -4.82 -6.20
C GLY A 146 40.56 -4.96 -4.69
N ASP A 147 41.74 -4.60 -4.18
CA ASP A 147 41.95 -4.35 -2.74
C ASP A 147 41.12 -3.13 -2.36
N PHE A 148 40.33 -3.22 -1.29
CA PHE A 148 39.45 -2.13 -0.86
C PHE A 148 40.12 -1.10 0.04
N ASP A 149 41.40 -1.29 0.32
CA ASP A 149 42.13 -0.49 1.29
C ASP A 149 42.57 0.89 0.71
N ASP A 150 42.50 1.08 -0.62
CA ASP A 150 42.87 2.33 -1.33
C ASP A 150 41.90 2.68 -2.49
N VAL A 151 40.58 2.69 -2.24
CA VAL A 151 39.56 2.92 -3.29
C VAL A 151 39.07 4.37 -3.28
N ASP A 152 39.48 5.16 -4.27
CA ASP A 152 38.93 6.50 -4.55
C ASP A 152 37.39 6.46 -4.79
N VAL A 153 36.68 7.53 -4.42
CA VAL A 153 35.22 7.71 -4.55
C VAL A 153 34.72 7.38 -5.96
N VAL A 154 35.49 7.74 -6.99
CA VAL A 154 35.13 7.46 -8.39
C VAL A 154 35.08 5.95 -8.62
N SER A 155 36.05 5.21 -8.11
CA SER A 155 36.09 3.75 -8.18
C SER A 155 34.94 3.13 -7.38
N LEU A 156 34.59 3.69 -6.21
CA LEU A 156 33.44 3.25 -5.41
C LEU A 156 32.11 3.45 -6.16
N ILE A 157 31.88 4.63 -6.77
CA ILE A 157 30.67 4.92 -7.55
C ILE A 157 30.57 3.97 -8.75
N VAL A 158 31.66 3.74 -9.47
CA VAL A 158 31.71 2.82 -10.61
C VAL A 158 31.35 1.40 -10.15
N VAL A 159 31.93 0.93 -9.05
CA VAL A 159 31.62 -0.36 -8.45
C VAL A 159 30.13 -0.47 -8.07
N LEU A 160 29.55 0.57 -7.44
CA LEU A 160 28.13 0.59 -7.07
C LEU A 160 27.22 0.55 -8.31
N ILE A 161 27.57 1.24 -9.39
CA ILE A 161 26.81 1.22 -10.66
C ILE A 161 26.88 -0.17 -11.30
N PHE A 162 28.06 -0.78 -11.38
CA PHE A 162 28.22 -2.14 -11.91
C PHE A 162 27.45 -3.17 -11.07
N MET A 163 27.51 -3.06 -9.74
CA MET A 163 26.74 -3.92 -8.84
C MET A 163 25.23 -3.75 -9.04
N ALA A 164 24.74 -2.51 -9.15
CA ALA A 164 23.32 -2.25 -9.42
C ALA A 164 22.88 -2.82 -10.78
N PHE A 165 23.74 -2.74 -11.80
CA PHE A 165 23.49 -3.31 -13.12
C PHE A 165 23.42 -4.85 -13.08
N ASP A 166 24.36 -5.51 -12.41
CA ASP A 166 24.38 -6.97 -12.27
C ASP A 166 23.17 -7.48 -11.49
N VAL A 167 22.79 -6.80 -10.40
CA VAL A 167 21.58 -7.11 -9.63
C VAL A 167 20.32 -6.94 -10.49
N ALA A 168 20.26 -5.90 -11.33
CA ALA A 168 19.15 -5.69 -12.24
C ALA A 168 19.05 -6.82 -13.29
N LEU A 169 20.17 -7.26 -13.86
CA LEU A 169 20.19 -8.40 -14.78
C LEU A 169 19.80 -9.71 -14.09
N ALA A 170 20.31 -9.98 -12.88
CA ALA A 170 19.91 -11.12 -12.07
C ALA A 170 18.39 -11.10 -11.79
N ALA A 171 17.83 -9.97 -11.39
CA ALA A 171 16.39 -9.83 -11.20
C ALA A 171 15.60 -10.10 -12.48
N ILE A 172 16.04 -9.58 -13.63
CA ILE A 172 15.39 -9.84 -14.93
C ILE A 172 15.43 -11.34 -15.29
N THR A 173 16.57 -12.01 -15.13
CA THR A 173 16.69 -13.44 -15.42
C THR A 173 15.81 -14.31 -14.52
N LEU A 174 15.72 -13.97 -13.24
CA LEU A 174 14.83 -14.62 -12.27
C LEU A 174 13.35 -14.40 -12.61
N LEU A 175 12.95 -13.16 -12.93
CA LEU A 175 11.58 -12.83 -13.35
C LEU A 175 11.18 -13.56 -14.64
N LYS A 176 12.14 -13.86 -15.52
CA LYS A 176 11.97 -14.69 -16.71
C LYS A 176 11.86 -16.19 -16.42
N GLY A 177 11.92 -16.59 -15.14
CA GLY A 177 11.77 -17.96 -14.66
C GLY A 177 13.05 -18.80 -14.78
N LYS A 178 14.22 -18.20 -15.02
CA LYS A 178 15.48 -18.92 -15.25
C LYS A 178 16.37 -18.91 -14.01
N VAL A 179 15.89 -19.63 -12.97
CA VAL A 179 16.51 -19.68 -11.64
C VAL A 179 18.01 -20.03 -11.70
N TRP A 180 18.37 -21.11 -12.40
CA TRP A 180 19.77 -21.56 -12.54
C TRP A 180 20.70 -20.56 -13.22
N THR A 181 20.27 -19.92 -14.31
CA THR A 181 21.11 -18.91 -14.99
C THR A 181 21.20 -17.62 -14.18
N GLY A 182 20.18 -17.31 -13.38
CA GLY A 182 20.20 -16.15 -12.48
C GLY A 182 21.16 -16.36 -11.30
N LEU A 183 21.09 -17.52 -10.63
CA LEU A 183 21.98 -17.86 -9.50
C LEU A 183 23.44 -17.98 -9.91
N LEU A 184 23.74 -18.76 -10.96
CA LEU A 184 25.12 -18.90 -11.45
C LEU A 184 25.63 -17.62 -12.12
N GLY A 185 24.72 -16.83 -12.69
CA GLY A 185 25.07 -15.58 -13.35
C GLY A 185 25.58 -14.50 -12.40
N ILE A 186 25.23 -14.54 -11.11
CA ILE A 186 25.78 -13.62 -10.09
C ILE A 186 27.32 -13.76 -9.98
N PHE A 187 27.84 -14.95 -10.27
CA PHE A 187 29.28 -15.24 -10.29
C PHE A 187 29.87 -15.09 -11.70
N ILE A 188 29.04 -15.21 -12.73
CA ILE A 188 29.44 -15.20 -14.15
C ILE A 188 28.52 -14.26 -14.93
N VAL A 189 28.83 -12.96 -14.89
CA VAL A 189 28.02 -11.88 -15.49
C VAL A 189 27.59 -12.15 -16.95
N PRO A 190 28.42 -12.74 -17.84
CA PRO A 190 27.98 -13.12 -19.19
C PRO A 190 26.73 -14.02 -19.22
N LEU A 191 26.54 -14.90 -18.23
CA LEU A 191 25.34 -15.74 -18.14
C LEU A 191 24.08 -14.91 -17.84
N LEU A 192 24.20 -13.82 -17.08
CA LEU A 192 23.09 -12.90 -16.80
C LEU A 192 22.64 -12.18 -18.07
N LEU A 193 23.59 -11.71 -18.89
CA LEU A 193 23.29 -11.08 -20.19
C LEU A 193 22.55 -12.06 -21.12
N VAL A 194 23.05 -13.28 -21.27
CA VAL A 194 22.40 -14.33 -22.07
C VAL A 194 21.01 -14.66 -21.53
N GLY A 195 20.88 -14.80 -20.20
CA GLY A 195 19.61 -15.03 -19.53
C GLY A 195 18.60 -13.90 -19.74
N ALA A 196 19.08 -12.66 -19.73
CA ALA A 196 18.27 -11.44 -19.85
C ALA A 196 17.85 -11.18 -21.30
N ILE A 197 18.67 -11.54 -22.30
CA ILE A 197 18.32 -11.40 -23.73
C ILE A 197 17.34 -12.50 -24.16
N ARG A 198 17.57 -13.75 -23.74
CA ARG A 198 16.79 -14.91 -24.20
C ARG A 198 15.31 -14.84 -23.75
N LEU A 199 14.40 -15.42 -24.54
CA LEU A 199 12.95 -15.48 -24.26
C LEU A 199 12.64 -16.01 -22.83
N SER A 200 11.55 -15.54 -22.23
CA SER A 200 11.12 -15.98 -20.89
C SER A 200 10.36 -17.29 -20.94
N ARG A 201 10.30 -18.02 -19.82
CA ARG A 201 9.51 -19.25 -19.72
C ARG A 201 8.00 -18.95 -19.79
N PRO A 202 7.16 -19.83 -20.38
CA PRO A 202 5.72 -19.58 -20.55
C PRO A 202 4.98 -19.33 -19.22
N ASN A 203 5.36 -20.05 -18.16
CA ASN A 203 4.76 -19.95 -16.82
C ASN A 203 5.43 -18.89 -15.92
N ALA A 204 6.38 -18.10 -16.43
CA ALA A 204 7.06 -17.09 -15.62
C ALA A 204 6.23 -15.79 -15.46
N PRO A 205 6.42 -15.02 -14.37
CA PRO A 205 5.80 -13.71 -14.19
C PRO A 205 6.03 -12.78 -15.40
N TRP A 206 7.23 -12.82 -15.99
CA TRP A 206 7.57 -12.02 -17.17
C TRP A 206 6.73 -12.35 -18.40
N ALA A 207 6.43 -13.63 -18.66
CA ALA A 207 5.60 -14.02 -19.81
C ALA A 207 4.16 -13.57 -19.63
N ARG A 208 3.58 -13.76 -18.42
CA ARG A 208 2.23 -13.29 -18.10
C ARG A 208 2.06 -11.79 -18.26
N TRP A 209 3.09 -11.03 -17.92
CA TRP A 209 3.07 -9.57 -18.02
C TRP A 209 3.35 -9.05 -19.44
N ARG A 210 4.30 -9.65 -20.17
CA ARG A 210 4.84 -9.07 -21.42
C ARG A 210 4.34 -9.74 -22.70
N TYR A 211 3.91 -11.00 -22.62
CA TYR A 211 3.47 -11.80 -23.77
C TYR A 211 1.95 -11.94 -23.89
N GLY A 212 1.17 -11.38 -22.95
CA GLY A 212 -0.30 -11.45 -22.96
C GLY A 212 -0.94 -10.93 -24.25
N ASP A 213 -0.40 -9.86 -24.84
CA ASP A 213 -0.91 -9.26 -26.07
C ASP A 213 -0.11 -9.69 -27.32
N LYS A 214 0.75 -10.74 -27.23
CA LYS A 214 1.68 -11.17 -28.29
C LYS A 214 1.67 -12.69 -28.49
N PRO A 215 0.63 -13.25 -29.13
CA PRO A 215 0.44 -14.70 -29.25
C PRO A 215 1.59 -15.41 -29.97
N GLU A 216 2.18 -14.81 -31.00
CA GLU A 216 3.31 -15.40 -31.74
C GLU A 216 4.58 -15.55 -30.87
N LYS A 217 4.86 -14.58 -30.00
CA LYS A 217 6.02 -14.64 -29.10
C LYS A 217 5.81 -15.64 -27.97
N PHE A 218 4.56 -15.80 -27.51
CA PHE A 218 4.19 -16.82 -26.54
C PHE A 218 4.30 -18.22 -27.13
N ALA A 219 3.79 -18.44 -28.35
CA ALA A 219 3.90 -19.71 -29.07
C ALA A 219 5.37 -20.14 -29.27
N ARG A 220 6.25 -19.23 -29.73
CA ARG A 220 7.69 -19.50 -29.85
C ARG A 220 8.38 -19.80 -28.51
N ALA A 221 7.87 -19.26 -27.40
CA ALA A 221 8.39 -19.56 -26.07
C ALA A 221 7.94 -20.95 -25.60
N VAL A 222 6.72 -21.37 -25.90
CA VAL A 222 6.18 -22.71 -25.62
C VAL A 222 6.92 -23.77 -26.44
N GLU A 223 7.07 -23.56 -27.75
CA GLU A 223 7.75 -24.50 -28.65
C GLU A 223 9.22 -24.76 -28.26
N ARG A 224 9.92 -23.73 -27.77
CA ARG A 224 11.29 -23.89 -27.27
C ARG A 224 11.36 -24.63 -25.94
N GLU A 225 10.38 -24.42 -25.07
CA GLU A 225 10.29 -25.08 -23.77
C GLU A 225 10.11 -26.59 -23.98
N THR A 226 9.21 -26.99 -24.89
CA THR A 226 8.97 -28.39 -25.24
C THR A 226 10.19 -29.02 -25.91
N ARG A 227 10.81 -28.34 -26.89
CA ARG A 227 11.93 -28.91 -27.68
C ARG A 227 13.24 -29.11 -26.89
N PHE A 228 13.62 -28.15 -26.05
CA PHE A 228 14.94 -28.17 -25.41
C PHE A 228 14.90 -28.48 -23.91
N ARG A 229 13.86 -28.03 -23.20
CA ARG A 229 13.83 -28.13 -21.75
C ARG A 229 13.21 -29.44 -21.28
N GLU A 230 12.13 -29.92 -21.89
CA GLU A 230 11.54 -31.20 -21.48
C GLU A 230 12.55 -32.36 -21.51
N PRO A 231 13.39 -32.53 -22.56
CA PRO A 231 14.41 -33.58 -22.56
C PRO A 231 15.45 -33.38 -21.45
N ALA A 232 15.89 -32.15 -21.21
CA ALA A 232 16.85 -31.83 -20.16
C ALA A 232 16.27 -32.05 -18.74
N VAL A 233 14.98 -31.75 -18.55
CA VAL A 233 14.27 -32.01 -17.30
C VAL A 233 14.12 -33.52 -17.07
N ARG A 234 13.80 -34.30 -18.10
CA ARG A 234 13.76 -35.77 -18.00
C ARG A 234 15.13 -36.36 -17.66
N ALA A 235 16.20 -35.91 -18.30
CA ALA A 235 17.56 -36.32 -17.99
C ALA A 235 17.98 -35.93 -16.55
N LYS A 236 17.62 -34.73 -16.11
CA LYS A 236 17.83 -34.27 -14.74
C LYS A 236 17.08 -35.15 -13.73
N ILE A 237 15.81 -35.46 -13.98
CA ILE A 237 15.00 -36.32 -13.11
C ILE A 237 15.65 -37.71 -13.00
N ALA A 238 16.11 -38.28 -14.11
CA ALA A 238 16.82 -39.57 -14.11
C ALA A 238 18.10 -39.54 -13.24
N LEU A 239 18.89 -38.45 -13.31
CA LEU A 239 20.05 -38.26 -12.45
C LEU A 239 19.67 -38.12 -10.97
N GLN A 240 18.61 -37.36 -10.66
CA GLN A 240 18.13 -37.18 -9.29
C GLN A 240 17.63 -38.51 -8.70
N GLU A 241 16.89 -39.31 -9.47
CA GLU A 241 16.41 -40.63 -9.07
C GLU A 241 17.57 -41.63 -8.87
N ALA A 242 18.66 -41.52 -9.62
CA ALA A 242 19.86 -42.33 -9.41
C ALA A 242 20.51 -42.07 -8.03
N VAL A 243 20.52 -40.81 -7.59
CA VAL A 243 21.12 -40.40 -6.29
C VAL A 243 20.20 -40.71 -5.12
N SER A 244 18.88 -40.63 -5.28
CA SER A 244 17.92 -40.59 -4.17
C SER A 244 16.88 -41.72 -4.13
N GLY A 245 16.84 -42.59 -5.15
CA GLY A 245 15.82 -43.63 -5.32
C GLY A 245 14.61 -43.12 -6.11
N ARG A 246 13.80 -44.06 -6.65
CA ARG A 246 12.57 -43.71 -7.37
C ARG A 246 11.59 -43.03 -6.42
N PHE A 247 11.30 -41.76 -6.65
CA PHE A 247 10.10 -41.14 -6.12
C PHE A 247 8.92 -41.62 -6.95
N GLY A 248 7.82 -42.01 -6.32
CA GLY A 248 6.60 -42.42 -7.02
C GLY A 248 6.24 -41.38 -8.08
N VAL A 249 6.02 -41.85 -9.31
CA VAL A 249 5.62 -41.03 -10.44
C VAL A 249 4.36 -40.24 -10.03
N PRO A 250 4.28 -38.91 -10.22
CA PRO A 250 2.99 -38.22 -10.10
C PRO A 250 2.02 -38.91 -11.05
N ALA A 251 0.87 -39.38 -10.53
CA ALA A 251 -0.16 -40.04 -11.33
C ALA A 251 -0.66 -39.17 -12.50
N ASP A 252 -0.36 -37.88 -12.48
CA ASP A 252 -0.70 -36.94 -13.52
C ASP A 252 0.60 -36.33 -14.09
N LEU A 253 1.14 -36.92 -15.16
CA LEU A 253 1.78 -36.07 -16.17
C LEU A 253 0.78 -34.95 -16.47
N PRO A 254 1.19 -33.67 -16.60
CA PRO A 254 0.27 -32.68 -17.14
C PRO A 254 -0.21 -33.25 -18.46
N GLU A 255 -1.49 -33.60 -18.49
CA GLU A 255 -2.22 -34.02 -19.67
C GLU A 255 -1.68 -33.14 -20.79
N ARG A 256 -1.15 -33.75 -21.87
CA ARG A 256 -0.77 -33.00 -23.08
C ARG A 256 -1.88 -32.01 -23.27
N LEU A 257 -1.61 -30.71 -23.13
CA LEU A 257 -2.61 -29.64 -23.16
C LEU A 257 -3.65 -30.06 -24.19
N ALA A 258 -4.78 -30.58 -23.71
CA ALA A 258 -5.76 -31.18 -24.59
C ALA A 258 -6.04 -30.09 -25.61
N GLU A 259 -5.94 -30.44 -26.90
CA GLU A 259 -6.32 -29.56 -27.98
C GLU A 259 -7.64 -28.93 -27.57
N HIS A 260 -7.60 -27.67 -27.16
CA HIS A 260 -8.80 -26.95 -26.79
C HIS A 260 -9.51 -26.77 -28.11
N GLU A 261 -10.51 -27.61 -28.36
CA GLU A 261 -11.52 -27.33 -29.35
C GLU A 261 -11.98 -25.88 -29.12
N PRO A 262 -11.94 -25.03 -30.16
CA PRO A 262 -12.31 -23.64 -30.01
C PRO A 262 -13.78 -23.58 -29.61
N ILE A 263 -14.02 -23.25 -28.35
CA ILE A 263 -15.34 -22.87 -27.85
C ILE A 263 -15.87 -21.81 -28.83
N PRO A 264 -17.05 -22.01 -29.44
CA PRO A 264 -17.61 -21.02 -30.35
C PRO A 264 -17.69 -19.66 -29.62
N PRO A 265 -17.44 -18.55 -30.32
CA PRO A 265 -17.37 -17.25 -29.67
C PRO A 265 -18.75 -16.89 -29.13
N VAL A 266 -18.98 -17.18 -27.85
CA VAL A 266 -19.95 -16.43 -27.06
C VAL A 266 -19.49 -14.99 -27.13
N GLU A 267 -20.34 -14.08 -27.59
CA GLU A 267 -20.08 -12.65 -27.54
C GLU A 267 -19.73 -12.30 -26.09
N ARG A 268 -18.43 -12.18 -25.82
CA ARG A 268 -17.93 -11.89 -24.49
C ARG A 268 -18.28 -10.45 -24.21
N GLU A 269 -19.28 -10.26 -23.37
CA GLU A 269 -19.55 -9.02 -22.68
C GLU A 269 -18.21 -8.42 -22.23
N LYS A 270 -17.94 -7.16 -22.60
CA LYS A 270 -16.66 -6.50 -22.31
C LYS A 270 -16.55 -6.22 -20.81
N VAL A 271 -16.21 -7.25 -20.06
CA VAL A 271 -15.82 -7.15 -18.66
C VAL A 271 -14.66 -6.14 -18.58
N PRO A 272 -14.74 -5.11 -17.71
CA PRO A 272 -13.69 -4.12 -17.57
C PRO A 272 -12.32 -4.78 -17.37
N GLY A 273 -11.33 -4.41 -18.19
CA GLY A 273 -10.02 -5.06 -18.25
C GLY A 273 -9.45 -5.38 -16.86
N ALA A 274 -9.18 -6.66 -16.62
CA ALA A 274 -8.79 -7.17 -15.29
C ALA A 274 -7.58 -6.42 -14.71
N PHE A 275 -6.65 -6.03 -15.58
CA PHE A 275 -5.46 -5.27 -15.22
C PHE A 275 -5.77 -3.84 -14.78
N LEU A 276 -6.50 -3.07 -15.60
CA LEU A 276 -6.85 -1.68 -15.28
C LEU A 276 -7.71 -1.61 -14.00
N THR A 277 -8.65 -2.53 -13.85
CA THR A 277 -9.48 -2.64 -12.64
C THR A 277 -8.66 -3.00 -11.40
N ALA A 278 -7.70 -3.92 -11.52
CA ALA A 278 -6.79 -4.26 -10.43
C ALA A 278 -5.88 -3.09 -10.07
N LEU A 279 -5.39 -2.33 -11.06
CA LEU A 279 -4.56 -1.15 -10.86
C LEU A 279 -5.36 -0.02 -10.18
N ARG A 280 -6.60 0.21 -10.61
CA ARG A 280 -7.56 1.13 -9.97
C ARG A 280 -7.80 0.71 -8.53
N TRP A 281 -8.10 -0.57 -8.27
CA TRP A 281 -8.31 -1.08 -6.92
C TRP A 281 -7.07 -0.94 -6.03
N ARG A 282 -5.88 -1.22 -6.56
CA ARG A 282 -4.61 -1.04 -5.82
C ARG A 282 -4.38 0.43 -5.47
N THR A 283 -4.69 1.33 -6.39
CA THR A 283 -4.62 2.78 -6.16
C THR A 283 -5.63 3.22 -5.12
N VAL A 284 -6.88 2.74 -5.18
CA VAL A 284 -7.92 3.02 -4.18
C VAL A 284 -7.50 2.51 -2.80
N ARG A 285 -7.05 1.26 -2.70
CA ARG A 285 -6.56 0.66 -1.45
C ARG A 285 -5.36 1.42 -0.88
N ARG A 286 -4.46 1.93 -1.72
CA ARG A 286 -3.33 2.77 -1.27
C ARG A 286 -3.78 4.14 -0.76
N ARG A 287 -4.78 4.76 -1.41
CA ARG A 287 -5.31 6.08 -1.02
C ARG A 287 -6.12 6.03 0.27
N LEU A 288 -6.81 4.92 0.51
CA LEU A 288 -7.72 4.73 1.65
C LEU A 288 -7.06 4.11 2.87
N ARG A 289 -5.83 3.60 2.74
CA ARG A 289 -5.09 3.09 3.89
C ARG A 289 -4.57 4.27 4.72
N PRO A 290 -4.74 4.23 6.06
CA PRO A 290 -4.17 5.25 6.93
C PRO A 290 -2.65 5.30 6.73
N THR A 291 -2.12 6.50 6.55
CA THR A 291 -0.67 6.71 6.51
C THR A 291 -0.17 6.90 7.93
N PRO A 292 0.70 6.01 8.46
CA PRO A 292 1.28 6.22 9.78
C PRO A 292 2.03 7.56 9.81
N SER A 293 1.68 8.42 10.77
CA SER A 293 2.18 9.79 10.88
C SER A 293 3.70 9.86 11.05
N TRP A 294 4.28 8.93 11.80
CA TRP A 294 5.69 8.87 12.14
C TRP A 294 6.59 8.20 11.09
N ARG A 295 6.01 7.49 10.11
CA ARG A 295 6.81 6.73 9.15
C ARG A 295 7.71 7.63 8.30
N LEU A 296 7.19 8.77 7.85
CA LEU A 296 7.98 9.69 7.02
C LEU A 296 9.10 10.37 7.83
N PRO A 297 8.85 10.98 9.01
CA PRO A 297 9.92 11.49 9.87
C PRO A 297 11.02 10.47 10.16
N LEU A 298 10.66 9.23 10.54
CA LEU A 298 11.64 8.19 10.85
C LEU A 298 12.51 7.83 9.64
N VAL A 299 11.91 7.71 8.45
CA VAL A 299 12.67 7.43 7.21
C VAL A 299 13.60 8.60 6.88
N MET A 300 13.16 9.84 7.05
CA MET A 300 13.99 11.02 6.79
C MET A 300 15.17 11.10 7.76
N SER A 301 14.95 10.85 9.06
CA SER A 301 16.03 10.81 10.05
C SER A 301 17.04 9.70 9.76
N LEU A 302 16.58 8.52 9.32
CA LEU A 302 17.49 7.43 8.92
C LEU A 302 18.30 7.79 7.67
N ILE A 303 17.68 8.42 6.67
CA ILE A 303 18.38 8.94 5.49
C ILE A 303 19.41 9.98 5.92
N SER A 304 19.03 10.89 6.82
CA SER A 304 19.90 11.93 7.33
C SER A 304 21.14 11.39 8.04
N PHE A 305 21.00 10.27 8.76
CA PHE A 305 22.12 9.57 9.38
C PHE A 305 23.12 9.06 8.33
N VAL A 306 22.62 8.40 7.28
CA VAL A 306 23.45 7.90 6.17
C VAL A 306 24.12 9.04 5.42
N VAL A 307 23.38 10.12 5.15
CA VAL A 307 23.90 11.31 4.48
C VAL A 307 24.96 12.01 5.33
N ALA A 308 24.79 12.08 6.65
CA ALA A 308 25.81 12.63 7.55
C ALA A 308 27.12 11.85 7.47
N ILE A 309 27.07 10.51 7.58
CA ILE A 309 28.26 9.66 7.45
C ILE A 309 28.94 9.85 6.10
N PHE A 310 28.15 9.89 5.01
CA PHE A 310 28.68 10.11 3.66
C PHE A 310 29.39 11.46 3.53
N PHE A 311 28.79 12.56 4.00
CA PHE A 311 29.38 13.89 3.90
C PHE A 311 30.60 14.07 4.81
N VAL A 312 30.59 13.47 6.00
CA VAL A 312 31.77 13.41 6.88
C VAL A 312 32.94 12.69 6.19
N SER A 313 32.69 11.53 5.61
CA SER A 313 33.71 10.77 4.86
C SER A 313 34.22 11.54 3.64
N LEU A 314 33.32 12.27 2.96
CA LEU A 314 33.69 13.08 1.81
C LEU A 314 34.57 14.27 2.23
N ASP A 315 34.23 14.95 3.32
CA ASP A 315 35.04 16.05 3.86
C ASP A 315 36.43 15.57 4.33
N SER A 316 36.54 14.37 4.93
CA SER A 316 37.84 13.82 5.36
C SER A 316 38.74 13.46 4.18
N GLU A 317 38.20 12.86 3.12
CA GLU A 317 38.97 12.56 1.90
C GLU A 317 39.42 13.83 1.16
N LEU A 318 38.54 14.84 1.05
CA LEU A 318 38.91 16.15 0.49
C LEU A 318 40.01 16.84 1.31
N ALA A 319 39.98 16.70 2.64
CA ALA A 319 41.02 17.23 3.52
C ALA A 319 42.36 16.48 3.37
N SER A 320 42.33 15.18 3.10
CA SER A 320 43.53 14.34 2.91
C SER A 320 44.28 14.61 1.60
N GLY A 321 43.69 15.36 0.66
CA GLY A 321 44.33 15.76 -0.60
C GLY A 321 44.18 14.76 -1.75
N ALA A 322 43.25 13.79 -1.65
CA ALA A 322 42.96 12.79 -2.69
C ALA A 322 42.62 13.41 -4.06
N PHE A 323 42.11 14.65 -4.09
CA PHE A 323 41.87 15.42 -5.31
C PHE A 323 42.87 16.60 -5.40
N GLU A 324 44.00 16.40 -6.09
CA GLU A 324 45.09 17.40 -6.25
C GLU A 324 44.61 18.80 -6.71
N ASN A 325 43.48 18.88 -7.43
CA ASN A 325 42.94 20.12 -7.99
C ASN A 325 41.76 20.73 -7.21
N ALA A 326 41.31 20.10 -6.12
CA ALA A 326 40.12 20.51 -5.36
C ALA A 326 40.43 20.75 -3.89
N LYS A 327 41.55 21.45 -3.58
CA LYS A 327 41.73 22.10 -2.28
C LYS A 327 40.72 23.24 -2.13
N VAL A 328 39.45 22.90 -1.96
CA VAL A 328 38.43 23.79 -1.40
C VAL A 328 38.66 23.82 0.12
N THR A 329 39.87 24.20 0.53
CA THR A 329 40.17 24.49 1.92
C THR A 329 39.70 25.92 2.14
N ALA A 330 38.38 26.12 2.24
CA ALA A 330 37.88 27.31 2.89
C ALA A 330 38.45 27.24 4.31
N THR A 331 39.35 28.15 4.66
CA THR A 331 39.95 28.27 5.99
C THR A 331 38.87 28.72 6.98
N ILE A 332 37.93 27.83 7.27
CA ILE A 332 36.86 28.06 8.23
C ILE A 332 37.40 27.61 9.58
N ASP A 333 37.30 28.50 10.57
CA ASP A 333 37.67 28.18 11.94
C ASP A 333 36.86 26.99 12.46
N ARG A 334 37.56 25.99 13.02
CA ARG A 334 36.92 24.78 13.57
C ARG A 334 36.01 25.12 14.75
N GLY A 335 36.43 26.05 15.61
CA GLY A 335 35.63 26.53 16.74
C GLY A 335 34.33 27.18 16.30
N ALA A 336 34.39 28.06 15.30
CA ALA A 336 33.23 28.68 14.69
C ALA A 336 32.30 27.63 14.05
N THR A 337 32.85 26.65 13.35
CA THR A 337 32.08 25.56 12.74
C THR A 337 31.33 24.74 13.79
N ALA A 338 32.03 24.28 14.83
CA ALA A 338 31.42 23.54 15.94
C ALA A 338 30.31 24.36 16.64
N THR A 339 30.57 25.65 16.85
CA THR A 339 29.58 26.56 17.45
C THR A 339 28.35 26.71 16.57
N LEU A 340 28.51 26.94 15.27
CA LEU A 340 27.41 27.07 14.31
C LEU A 340 26.56 25.80 14.26
N LEU A 341 27.21 24.64 14.22
CA LEU A 341 26.54 23.35 14.15
C LEU A 341 25.77 23.04 15.43
N SER A 342 26.33 23.38 16.59
CA SER A 342 25.67 23.30 17.89
C SER A 342 24.46 24.24 17.99
N VAL A 343 24.59 25.48 17.51
CA VAL A 343 23.48 26.45 17.42
C VAL A 343 22.36 25.92 16.52
N ILE A 344 22.69 25.35 15.36
CA ILE A 344 21.72 24.74 14.45
C ILE A 344 21.02 23.55 15.13
N ALA A 345 21.78 22.64 15.75
CA ALA A 345 21.23 21.48 16.43
C ALA A 345 20.28 21.90 17.58
N GLY A 346 20.71 22.81 18.45
CA GLY A 346 19.89 23.31 19.57
C GLY A 346 18.63 24.04 19.09
N ALA A 347 18.74 24.87 18.04
CA ALA A 347 17.59 25.54 17.44
C ALA A 347 16.59 24.54 16.85
N MET A 348 17.05 23.48 16.17
CA MET A 348 16.17 22.48 15.57
C MET A 348 15.45 21.59 16.61
N VAL A 349 16.10 21.21 17.71
CA VAL A 349 15.42 20.48 18.81
C VAL A 349 14.31 21.35 19.42
N THR A 350 14.65 22.59 19.75
CA THR A 350 13.71 23.55 20.33
C THR A 350 12.54 23.80 19.40
N LEU A 351 12.82 24.02 18.10
CA LEU A 351 11.82 24.21 17.08
C LEU A 351 10.88 22.99 16.96
N THR A 352 11.44 21.78 16.97
CA THR A 352 10.66 20.54 16.91
C THR A 352 9.71 20.42 18.09
N GLY A 353 10.18 20.73 19.31
CA GLY A 353 9.36 20.74 20.52
C GLY A 353 8.24 21.78 20.47
N LEU A 354 8.55 23.01 20.06
CA LEU A 354 7.55 24.09 19.90
C LEU A 354 6.48 23.73 18.87
N VAL A 355 6.89 23.18 17.73
CA VAL A 355 5.99 22.74 16.66
C VAL A 355 5.10 21.58 17.14
N PHE A 356 5.66 20.61 17.86
CA PHE A 356 4.88 19.52 18.41
C PHE A 356 3.80 20.03 19.39
N THR A 357 4.16 20.95 20.28
CA THR A 357 3.22 21.61 21.20
C THR A 357 2.15 22.39 20.45
N ALA A 358 2.54 23.20 19.46
CA ALA A 358 1.60 23.98 18.65
C ALA A 358 0.64 23.10 17.83
N LEU A 359 1.12 22.00 17.25
CA LEU A 359 0.28 21.04 16.52
C LEU A 359 -0.68 20.29 17.45
N THR A 360 -0.22 19.91 18.65
CA THR A 360 -1.07 19.26 19.65
C THR A 360 -2.17 20.21 20.12
N LEU A 361 -1.82 21.48 20.39
CA LEU A 361 -2.79 22.51 20.74
C LEU A 361 -3.79 22.76 19.59
N ALA A 362 -3.31 22.83 18.34
CA ALA A 362 -4.18 22.98 17.17
C ALA A 362 -5.13 21.79 17.01
N MET A 363 -4.68 20.56 17.26
CA MET A 363 -5.53 19.37 17.25
C MET A 363 -6.59 19.42 18.37
N GLN A 364 -6.20 19.84 19.56
CA GLN A 364 -7.11 20.01 20.71
C GLN A 364 -8.19 21.04 20.43
N VAL A 365 -7.82 22.22 19.93
CA VAL A 365 -8.75 23.30 19.54
C VAL A 365 -9.64 22.86 18.38
N GLY A 366 -9.09 22.21 17.36
CA GLY A 366 -9.86 21.69 16.24
C GLY A 366 -10.90 20.64 16.65
N ALA A 367 -10.52 19.74 17.56
CA ALA A 367 -11.43 18.71 18.07
C ALA A 367 -12.57 19.31 18.93
N SER A 368 -12.27 20.30 19.76
CA SER A 368 -13.23 20.89 20.70
C SER A 368 -14.16 21.93 20.05
N GLN A 369 -13.63 22.77 19.16
CA GLN A 369 -14.35 23.90 18.58
C GLN A 369 -14.94 23.64 17.18
N ILE A 370 -14.41 22.66 16.43
CA ILE A 370 -14.81 22.44 15.03
C ILE A 370 -15.43 21.06 14.84
N SER A 371 -14.60 20.00 14.95
CA SER A 371 -15.03 18.60 14.84
C SER A 371 -13.87 17.70 15.22
N VAL A 372 -14.17 16.59 15.91
CA VAL A 372 -13.19 15.55 16.23
C VAL A 372 -12.52 14.98 14.95
N LYS A 373 -13.20 15.07 13.80
CA LYS A 373 -12.68 14.65 12.49
C LYS A 373 -11.57 15.55 11.93
N VAL A 374 -11.26 16.69 12.55
CA VAL A 374 -10.14 17.57 12.15
C VAL A 374 -8.79 16.95 12.51
N VAL A 375 -8.71 16.18 13.60
CA VAL A 375 -7.44 15.60 14.08
C VAL A 375 -6.81 14.67 13.04
N PRO A 376 -7.53 13.68 12.46
CA PRO A 376 -6.97 12.85 11.39
C PRO A 376 -6.56 13.67 10.16
N ILE A 377 -7.28 14.75 9.83
CA ILE A 377 -6.94 15.61 8.68
C ILE A 377 -5.58 16.29 8.87
N LEU A 378 -5.28 16.76 10.09
CA LEU A 378 -3.98 17.35 10.43
C LEU A 378 -2.86 16.29 10.41
N GLN A 379 -3.10 15.12 10.98
CA GLN A 379 -2.10 14.03 11.00
C GLN A 379 -1.81 13.45 9.60
N GLU A 380 -2.80 13.49 8.72
CA GLU A 380 -2.68 13.04 7.33
C GLU A 380 -2.03 14.09 6.41
N ASP A 381 -1.81 15.32 6.89
CA ASP A 381 -1.23 16.38 6.09
C ASP A 381 0.23 16.08 5.73
N ARG A 382 0.57 16.28 4.45
CA ARG A 382 1.93 16.04 3.97
C ARG A 382 2.90 17.06 4.54
N LEU A 383 2.53 18.33 4.53
CA LEU A 383 3.43 19.40 4.94
C LEU A 383 3.80 19.26 6.42
N ILE A 384 2.82 18.95 7.29
CA ILE A 384 3.06 18.69 8.72
C ILE A 384 4.10 17.58 8.92
N ARG A 385 3.95 16.44 8.23
CA ARG A 385 4.91 15.32 8.34
C ARG A 385 6.28 15.64 7.78
N TRP A 386 6.35 16.35 6.65
CA TRP A 386 7.61 16.78 6.05
C TRP A 386 8.35 17.77 6.94
N SER A 387 7.66 18.74 7.54
CA SER A 387 8.26 19.72 8.45
C SER A 387 8.85 19.04 9.69
N ILE A 388 8.09 18.20 10.40
CA ILE A 388 8.59 17.45 11.57
C ILE A 388 9.79 16.57 11.18
N GLY A 389 9.69 15.87 10.05
CA GLY A 389 10.77 15.02 9.54
C GLY A 389 12.02 15.80 9.21
N MET A 390 11.91 16.95 8.54
CA MET A 390 13.06 17.81 8.23
C MET A 390 13.69 18.38 9.49
N PHE A 391 12.93 18.89 10.46
CA PHE A 391 13.51 19.46 11.68
C PHE A 391 14.31 18.42 12.46
N LEU A 392 13.76 17.20 12.60
CA LEU A 392 14.43 16.10 13.27
C LEU A 392 15.66 15.60 12.48
N SER A 393 15.59 15.60 11.15
CA SER A 393 16.70 15.22 10.27
C SER A 393 17.83 16.25 10.33
N THR A 394 17.53 17.54 10.19
CA THR A 394 18.52 18.63 10.30
C THR A 394 19.19 18.63 11.67
N PHE A 395 18.44 18.39 12.75
CA PHE A 395 18.99 18.18 14.08
C PHE A 395 19.99 17.00 14.11
N ALA A 396 19.56 15.82 13.65
CA ALA A 396 20.40 14.63 13.66
C ALA A 396 21.67 14.81 12.82
N PHE A 397 21.54 15.41 11.62
CA PHE A 397 22.67 15.71 10.75
C PHE A 397 23.68 16.64 11.43
N ALA A 398 23.22 17.78 11.94
CA ALA A 398 24.09 18.75 12.61
C ALA A 398 24.76 18.16 13.85
N LEU A 399 24.04 17.32 14.63
CA LEU A 399 24.61 16.65 15.80
C LEU A 399 25.69 15.63 15.42
N ILE A 400 25.48 14.83 14.37
CA ILE A 400 26.45 13.82 13.93
C ILE A 400 27.73 14.49 13.44
N VAL A 401 27.60 15.52 12.58
CA VAL A 401 28.76 16.25 12.06
C VAL A 401 29.46 17.02 13.20
N ALA A 402 28.73 17.53 14.20
CA ALA A 402 29.33 18.17 15.37
C ALA A 402 30.08 17.16 16.26
N LEU A 403 29.52 15.97 16.42
CA LEU A 403 30.15 14.88 17.16
C LEU A 403 31.43 14.41 16.48
N ASP A 404 31.41 14.23 15.16
CA ASP A 404 32.59 13.87 14.37
C ASP A 404 33.70 14.92 14.50
N LEU A 405 33.37 16.20 14.33
CA LEU A 405 34.31 17.31 14.51
C LEU A 405 34.87 17.39 15.94
N ALA A 406 34.10 16.97 16.95
CA ALA A 406 34.54 16.92 18.34
C ALA A 406 35.43 15.71 18.67
N LEU A 407 35.39 14.65 17.86
CA LEU A 407 36.19 13.44 18.02
C LEU A 407 37.48 13.46 17.19
N ASP A 408 37.54 14.24 16.12
CA ASP A 408 38.72 14.37 15.25
C ASP A 408 39.62 15.57 15.61
N ASP A 409 40.68 15.30 16.37
CA ASP A 409 41.65 16.30 16.82
C ASP A 409 42.58 16.84 15.70
N THR A 410 42.63 16.20 14.51
CA THR A 410 43.71 16.42 13.53
C THR A 410 43.28 16.95 12.16
N GLY A 411 42.02 16.81 11.77
CA GLY A 411 41.53 17.24 10.45
C GLY A 411 41.32 18.75 10.24
N SER A 412 40.72 19.12 9.12
CA SER A 412 40.21 20.48 8.85
C SER A 412 38.73 20.59 9.23
N ALA A 413 38.14 21.79 9.22
CA ALA A 413 36.70 21.93 9.41
C ALA A 413 35.93 21.34 8.20
N PRO A 414 34.86 20.55 8.41
CA PRO A 414 34.13 19.87 7.33
C PRO A 414 33.26 20.88 6.56
N ALA A 415 33.80 21.45 5.50
CA ALA A 415 33.18 22.58 4.79
C ALA A 415 31.90 22.17 4.05
N LEU A 416 31.86 21.00 3.41
CA LEU A 416 30.69 20.53 2.66
C LEU A 416 29.55 20.16 3.61
N SER A 417 29.86 19.45 4.69
CA SER A 417 28.89 19.12 5.74
C SER A 417 28.31 20.39 6.37
N THR A 418 29.15 21.40 6.64
CA THR A 418 28.71 22.68 7.21
C THR A 418 27.79 23.43 6.24
N LEU A 419 28.14 23.51 4.95
CA LEU A 419 27.30 24.12 3.92
C LEU A 419 25.95 23.41 3.81
N LEU A 420 25.94 22.08 3.85
CA LEU A 420 24.71 21.30 3.82
C LEU A 420 23.86 21.54 5.08
N ALA A 421 24.47 21.62 6.26
CA ALA A 421 23.76 21.95 7.50
C ALA A 421 23.06 23.31 7.41
N PHE A 422 23.73 24.33 6.85
CA PHE A 422 23.12 25.65 6.60
C PHE A 422 21.95 25.58 5.63
N LEU A 423 22.10 24.85 4.51
CA LEU A 423 21.02 24.68 3.54
C LEU A 423 19.81 23.98 4.17
N LEU A 424 20.04 22.92 4.94
CA LEU A 424 18.99 22.20 5.65
C LEU A 424 18.31 23.09 6.71
N ALA A 425 19.06 23.92 7.44
CA ALA A 425 18.51 24.89 8.38
C ALA A 425 17.65 25.96 7.68
N PHE A 426 18.08 26.46 6.52
CA PHE A 426 17.30 27.39 5.71
C PHE A 426 16.00 26.77 5.21
N ILE A 427 16.04 25.53 4.69
CA ILE A 427 14.85 24.78 4.28
C ILE A 427 13.90 24.60 5.48
N SER A 428 14.43 24.31 6.67
CA SER A 428 13.63 24.22 7.90
C SER A 428 12.87 25.52 8.22
N ILE A 429 13.50 26.69 8.04
CA ILE A 429 12.84 27.99 8.26
C ILE A 429 11.67 28.19 7.27
N VAL A 430 11.89 27.89 5.98
CA VAL A 430 10.82 27.99 4.96
C VAL A 430 9.67 27.05 5.29
N LEU A 431 9.97 25.81 5.70
CA LEU A 431 8.98 24.83 6.10
C LEU A 431 8.21 25.22 7.37
N LEU A 432 8.84 25.95 8.29
CA LEU A 432 8.18 26.50 9.48
C LEU A 432 7.13 27.54 9.08
N ILE A 433 7.48 28.49 8.22
CA ILE A 433 6.54 29.52 7.74
C ILE A 433 5.34 28.85 7.03
N ALA A 434 5.64 27.89 6.16
CA ALA A 434 4.61 27.12 5.46
C ALA A 434 3.72 26.32 6.44
N LEU A 435 4.30 25.75 7.49
CA LEU A 435 3.58 25.01 8.52
C LEU A 435 2.59 25.91 9.28
N VAL A 436 3.03 27.09 9.71
CA VAL A 436 2.17 28.06 10.42
C VAL A 436 1.00 28.48 9.55
N ALA A 437 1.26 28.85 8.29
CA ALA A 437 0.20 29.16 7.32
C ALA A 437 -0.77 27.99 7.11
N ARG A 438 -0.24 26.75 7.08
CA ARG A 438 -1.06 25.55 6.92
C ARG A 438 -1.97 25.31 8.11
N VAL A 439 -1.45 25.38 9.33
CA VAL A 439 -2.24 25.21 10.57
C VAL A 439 -3.34 26.26 10.63
N GLY A 440 -3.02 27.54 10.38
CA GLY A 440 -4.02 28.61 10.33
C GLY A 440 -5.12 28.35 9.29
N SER A 441 -4.75 27.85 8.10
CA SER A 441 -5.73 27.50 7.05
C SER A 441 -6.66 26.33 7.41
N VAL A 442 -6.20 25.40 8.26
CA VAL A 442 -6.99 24.23 8.68
C VAL A 442 -7.92 24.58 9.83
N LEU A 443 -7.47 25.44 10.75
CA LEU A 443 -8.30 25.94 11.85
C LEU A 443 -9.37 26.93 11.37
N ASN A 444 -9.21 27.51 10.17
CA ASN A 444 -10.27 28.27 9.51
C ASN A 444 -11.40 27.34 9.01
N SER A 445 -12.32 27.05 9.92
CA SER A 445 -13.76 26.95 9.70
C SER A 445 -14.28 26.92 8.25
N GLY A 446 -14.40 28.09 7.61
CA GLY A 446 -14.99 28.22 6.28
C GLY A 446 -14.09 27.68 5.18
N GLN A 447 -12.76 27.71 5.36
CA GLN A 447 -11.84 27.03 4.44
C GLN A 447 -11.94 25.51 4.57
N LEU A 448 -12.03 24.99 5.80
CA LEU A 448 -12.21 23.57 6.05
C LEU A 448 -13.51 23.07 5.43
N LEU A 449 -14.61 23.79 5.65
CA LEU A 449 -15.92 23.46 5.12
C LEU A 449 -15.92 23.41 3.59
N ARG A 450 -15.36 24.44 2.93
CA ARG A 450 -15.16 24.46 1.47
C ARG A 450 -14.32 23.28 0.96
N ARG A 451 -13.25 22.91 1.68
CA ARG A 451 -12.41 21.75 1.33
C ARG A 451 -13.16 20.43 1.46
N ILE A 452 -13.97 20.27 2.51
CA ILE A 452 -14.80 19.06 2.71
C ILE A 452 -15.86 18.96 1.63
N ALA A 453 -16.58 20.05 1.34
CA ALA A 453 -17.58 20.11 0.28
C ALA A 453 -16.95 19.80 -1.09
N ALA A 454 -15.79 20.36 -1.41
CA ALA A 454 -15.07 20.05 -2.65
C ALA A 454 -14.71 18.56 -2.77
N ARG A 455 -14.24 17.92 -1.68
CA ARG A 455 -13.98 16.47 -1.65
C ARG A 455 -15.27 15.66 -1.79
N GLY A 456 -16.35 16.09 -1.15
CA GLY A 456 -17.67 15.49 -1.26
C GLY A 456 -18.21 15.51 -2.69
N ARG A 457 -18.11 16.64 -3.40
CA ARG A 457 -18.48 16.75 -4.82
C ARG A 457 -17.70 15.79 -5.70
N VAL A 458 -16.38 15.69 -5.50
CA VAL A 458 -15.55 14.71 -6.23
C VAL A 458 -16.00 13.27 -5.91
N ALA A 459 -16.35 12.98 -4.66
CA ALA A 459 -16.88 11.66 -4.27
C ALA A 459 -18.24 11.37 -4.92
N ILE A 460 -19.13 12.38 -5.05
CA ILE A 460 -20.41 12.27 -5.77
C ILE A 460 -20.16 11.92 -7.23
N LEU A 461 -19.34 12.72 -7.92
CA LEU A 461 -19.03 12.51 -9.35
C LEU A 461 -18.38 11.15 -9.63
N ARG A 462 -17.59 10.64 -8.68
CA ARG A 462 -16.94 9.34 -8.77
C ARG A 462 -17.90 8.18 -8.51
N SER A 463 -18.83 8.33 -7.57
CA SER A 463 -19.76 7.28 -7.16
C SER A 463 -20.98 7.20 -8.08
N TYR A 464 -21.39 8.34 -8.62
CA TYR A 464 -22.55 8.51 -9.49
C TYR A 464 -22.15 9.29 -10.76
N PRO A 465 -21.45 8.66 -11.72
CA PRO A 465 -21.17 9.27 -13.02
C PRO A 465 -22.47 9.53 -13.81
N LYS A 466 -22.48 10.54 -14.69
CA LYS A 466 -23.66 10.83 -15.55
C LYS A 466 -23.91 9.70 -16.56
N ALA A 467 -25.18 9.51 -16.92
CA ALA A 467 -25.67 8.46 -17.82
C ALA A 467 -24.93 8.39 -19.17
N ASP A 468 -24.51 9.52 -19.77
CA ASP A 468 -23.76 9.52 -21.05
C ASP A 468 -22.39 8.82 -20.97
N ALA A 469 -21.83 8.65 -19.77
CA ALA A 469 -20.62 7.85 -19.54
C ALA A 469 -20.95 6.40 -19.12
N ALA A 470 -22.17 6.17 -18.62
CA ALA A 470 -22.70 4.85 -18.24
C ALA A 470 -23.32 4.10 -19.43
N SER A 471 -23.67 4.78 -20.52
CA SER A 471 -24.13 4.14 -21.77
C SER A 471 -23.08 3.24 -22.44
N ASN A 472 -21.80 3.34 -22.03
CA ASN A 472 -20.76 2.37 -22.38
C ASN A 472 -20.80 1.09 -21.52
N LEU A 473 -21.72 0.99 -20.54
CA LEU A 473 -21.98 -0.17 -19.69
C LEU A 473 -23.34 -0.82 -20.01
N ASP A 474 -24.07 -0.33 -21.01
CA ASP A 474 -25.33 -0.91 -21.48
C ASP A 474 -25.02 -2.18 -22.28
N GLY A 475 -24.79 -3.29 -21.56
CA GLY A 475 -25.02 -4.62 -22.09
C GLY A 475 -26.53 -4.86 -22.26
N PRO A 476 -26.95 -5.80 -23.12
CA PRO A 476 -28.36 -6.16 -23.24
C PRO A 476 -28.92 -6.60 -21.87
N PRO A 477 -30.23 -6.40 -21.63
CA PRO A 477 -30.86 -6.77 -20.36
C PRO A 477 -30.58 -8.24 -20.04
N LEU A 478 -29.85 -8.48 -18.94
CA LEU A 478 -29.79 -9.80 -18.33
C LEU A 478 -31.24 -10.18 -18.00
N GLN A 479 -31.75 -11.20 -18.70
CA GLN A 479 -33.04 -11.80 -18.39
C GLN A 479 -33.11 -12.01 -16.88
N SER A 480 -34.15 -11.42 -16.29
CA SER A 480 -34.58 -11.67 -14.93
C SER A 480 -34.39 -13.15 -14.61
N LEU A 481 -33.59 -13.47 -13.59
CA LEU A 481 -33.52 -14.79 -12.96
C LEU A 481 -34.84 -15.09 -12.22
N ALA A 482 -35.97 -14.95 -12.90
CA ALA A 482 -37.26 -15.48 -12.48
C ALA A 482 -37.41 -16.96 -12.91
N GLY A 483 -36.32 -17.67 -13.25
CA GLY A 483 -36.41 -18.97 -13.91
C GLY A 483 -35.25 -19.96 -13.72
N THR A 484 -34.42 -19.85 -12.68
CA THR A 484 -33.55 -20.98 -12.29
C THR A 484 -33.84 -21.38 -10.85
N ASP A 485 -34.60 -22.46 -10.72
CA ASP A 485 -35.08 -23.18 -9.52
C ASP A 485 -33.98 -23.69 -8.55
N SER A 486 -32.76 -23.16 -8.57
CA SER A 486 -31.76 -23.48 -7.54
C SER A 486 -31.86 -22.49 -6.38
N ASP A 487 -32.79 -22.77 -5.46
CA ASP A 487 -33.20 -21.94 -4.30
C ASP A 487 -32.13 -21.77 -3.19
N VAL A 488 -30.87 -22.13 -3.45
CA VAL A 488 -29.82 -22.10 -2.42
C VAL A 488 -29.29 -20.67 -2.28
N THR A 489 -29.75 -20.00 -1.23
CA THR A 489 -29.21 -18.70 -0.80
C THR A 489 -28.08 -18.91 0.20
N THR A 490 -26.85 -18.56 -0.20
CA THR A 490 -25.67 -18.63 0.67
C THR A 490 -25.37 -17.26 1.26
N VAL A 491 -25.41 -17.14 2.58
CA VAL A 491 -25.07 -15.90 3.31
C VAL A 491 -23.61 -15.93 3.73
N ILE A 492 -22.82 -15.00 3.23
CA ILE A 492 -21.42 -14.80 3.64
C ILE A 492 -21.39 -13.76 4.75
N ARG A 493 -20.83 -14.11 5.90
CA ARG A 493 -20.73 -13.24 7.07
C ARG A 493 -19.30 -12.72 7.28
N LEU A 494 -19.18 -11.67 8.09
CA LEU A 494 -17.88 -11.20 8.56
C LEU A 494 -17.38 -12.08 9.71
N ASP A 495 -16.63 -13.13 9.37
CA ASP A 495 -16.17 -14.12 10.37
C ASP A 495 -14.90 -13.66 11.11
N GLN A 496 -14.00 -12.96 10.41
CA GLN A 496 -12.73 -12.50 10.98
C GLN A 496 -12.78 -11.00 11.30
N PRO A 497 -12.27 -10.56 12.47
CA PRO A 497 -12.10 -9.14 12.75
C PRO A 497 -11.11 -8.55 11.74
N ALA A 498 -11.58 -7.59 10.95
CA ALA A 498 -10.69 -6.86 10.04
C ALA A 498 -9.68 -6.06 10.87
N PRO A 499 -8.36 -6.20 10.62
CA PRO A 499 -7.33 -5.52 11.41
C PRO A 499 -7.27 -4.00 11.20
N SER A 500 -8.13 -3.46 10.33
CA SER A 500 -8.09 -2.06 9.85
C SER A 500 -9.37 -1.29 10.18
N GLY A 501 -10.19 -1.80 11.09
CA GLY A 501 -11.50 -1.24 11.45
C GLY A 501 -12.68 -1.95 10.78
N ARG A 502 -13.89 -1.49 11.06
CA ARG A 502 -15.16 -2.17 10.71
C ARG A 502 -16.08 -1.36 9.79
N ILE A 503 -15.67 -0.16 9.39
CA ILE A 503 -16.46 0.68 8.47
C ILE A 503 -16.13 0.31 7.03
N LEU A 504 -17.14 0.05 6.20
CA LEU A 504 -16.94 -0.26 4.78
C LEU A 504 -16.54 1.01 4.00
N LEU A 505 -15.27 1.11 3.58
CA LEU A 505 -14.76 2.29 2.87
C LEU A 505 -14.90 2.22 1.35
N ALA A 506 -14.78 1.03 0.76
CA ALA A 506 -14.84 0.86 -0.69
C ALA A 506 -15.20 -0.57 -1.10
N VAL A 507 -15.83 -0.68 -2.26
CA VAL A 507 -16.28 -1.94 -2.88
C VAL A 507 -15.68 -2.07 -4.27
N ASN A 508 -15.05 -3.20 -4.58
CA ASN A 508 -14.54 -3.51 -5.92
C ASN A 508 -15.63 -4.13 -6.80
N LEU A 509 -16.59 -3.30 -7.25
CA LEU A 509 -17.74 -3.75 -8.05
C LEU A 509 -17.33 -4.55 -9.29
N ALA A 510 -16.35 -4.08 -10.06
CA ALA A 510 -15.90 -4.76 -11.27
C ALA A 510 -15.19 -6.11 -11.01
N ARG A 511 -14.70 -6.36 -9.79
CA ARG A 511 -14.23 -7.71 -9.40
C ARG A 511 -15.39 -8.59 -8.94
N ILE A 512 -16.36 -8.03 -8.22
CA ILE A 512 -17.57 -8.76 -7.82
C ILE A 512 -18.38 -9.18 -9.06
N GLN A 513 -18.57 -8.30 -10.04
CA GLN A 513 -19.25 -8.62 -11.31
C GLN A 513 -18.56 -9.77 -12.05
N ARG A 514 -17.22 -9.76 -12.11
CA ARG A 514 -16.44 -10.88 -12.69
C ARG A 514 -16.64 -12.19 -11.95
N ILE A 515 -16.65 -12.13 -10.62
CA ILE A 515 -16.87 -13.29 -9.77
C ILE A 515 -18.31 -13.82 -9.98
N ALA A 516 -19.29 -12.94 -9.99
CA ALA A 516 -20.70 -13.26 -10.23
C ALA A 516 -20.91 -13.90 -11.60
N TYR A 517 -20.25 -13.40 -12.64
CA TYR A 517 -20.26 -13.98 -13.99
C TYR A 517 -19.58 -15.35 -14.02
N GLN A 518 -18.37 -15.46 -13.48
CA GLN A 518 -17.59 -16.72 -13.46
C GLN A 518 -18.26 -17.84 -12.68
N TRP A 519 -19.03 -17.50 -11.64
CA TRP A 519 -19.72 -18.49 -10.82
C TRP A 519 -21.17 -18.70 -11.23
N GLU A 520 -21.67 -17.90 -12.17
CA GLU A 520 -23.07 -17.90 -12.58
C GLU A 520 -24.05 -17.61 -11.42
N VAL A 521 -23.64 -16.75 -10.48
CA VAL A 521 -24.44 -16.41 -9.28
C VAL A 521 -24.92 -14.95 -9.31
N ALA A 522 -26.01 -14.67 -8.59
CA ALA A 522 -26.40 -13.31 -8.21
C ALA A 522 -25.86 -12.96 -6.82
N VAL A 523 -25.34 -11.74 -6.62
CA VAL A 523 -24.65 -11.33 -5.38
C VAL A 523 -25.27 -10.04 -4.86
N GLU A 524 -26.01 -10.08 -3.77
CA GLU A 524 -26.48 -8.89 -3.06
C GLU A 524 -25.48 -8.50 -1.97
N LEU A 525 -25.00 -7.26 -1.98
CA LEU A 525 -24.14 -6.70 -0.93
C LEU A 525 -25.04 -6.00 0.10
N LYS A 526 -25.08 -6.50 1.33
CA LYS A 526 -25.96 -5.96 2.38
C LYS A 526 -25.49 -4.62 2.95
N PRO A 527 -24.19 -4.41 3.28
CA PRO A 527 -23.73 -3.15 3.84
C PRO A 527 -23.50 -2.08 2.77
N SER A 528 -23.91 -0.85 3.10
CA SER A 528 -23.64 0.34 2.29
C SER A 528 -22.26 0.95 2.58
N ILE A 529 -21.70 1.68 1.61
CA ILE A 529 -20.43 2.40 1.83
C ILE A 529 -20.58 3.42 2.97
N GLY A 530 -19.67 3.36 3.94
CA GLY A 530 -19.64 4.18 5.14
C GLY A 530 -20.38 3.57 6.34
N GLU A 531 -20.99 2.39 6.18
CA GLU A 531 -21.68 1.67 7.26
C GLU A 531 -20.68 0.89 8.14
N PHE A 532 -20.97 0.84 9.43
CA PHE A 532 -20.26 -0.02 10.38
C PHE A 532 -20.79 -1.44 10.29
N VAL A 533 -19.92 -2.41 10.01
CA VAL A 533 -20.27 -3.82 9.91
C VAL A 533 -19.83 -4.56 11.17
N ALA A 534 -20.81 -5.03 11.94
CA ALA A 534 -20.52 -5.80 13.15
C ALA A 534 -19.99 -7.20 12.82
N GLN A 535 -19.35 -7.83 13.81
CA GLN A 535 -18.88 -9.21 13.67
C GLN A 535 -20.06 -10.16 13.50
N GLY A 536 -19.94 -11.10 12.57
CA GLY A 536 -21.03 -12.01 12.22
C GLY A 536 -22.15 -11.38 11.40
N SER A 537 -22.12 -10.07 11.11
CA SER A 537 -23.10 -9.44 10.22
C SER A 537 -23.01 -10.02 8.80
N PRO A 538 -24.14 -10.16 8.10
CA PRO A 538 -24.15 -10.60 6.71
C PRO A 538 -23.47 -9.55 5.82
N LEU A 539 -22.49 -9.98 5.03
CA LEU A 539 -21.81 -9.17 4.01
C LEU A 539 -22.49 -9.36 2.66
N PHE A 540 -22.65 -10.62 2.24
CA PHE A 540 -23.22 -10.95 0.94
C PHE A 540 -24.34 -11.98 1.09
N GLU A 541 -25.38 -11.81 0.30
CA GLU A 541 -26.39 -12.82 0.04
C GLU A 541 -26.20 -13.28 -1.42
N VAL A 542 -25.77 -14.53 -1.60
CA VAL A 542 -25.42 -15.09 -2.91
C VAL A 542 -26.46 -16.12 -3.31
N ARG A 543 -27.13 -15.91 -4.45
CA ARG A 543 -28.12 -16.85 -5.00
C ARG A 543 -27.51 -17.59 -6.18
N GLY A 544 -27.52 -18.92 -6.11
CA GLY A 544 -26.99 -19.80 -7.15
C GLY A 544 -26.21 -21.01 -6.57
N PRO A 545 -25.47 -21.75 -7.42
CA PRO A 545 -24.80 -23.00 -7.04
C PRO A 545 -23.72 -22.81 -5.95
N ALA A 546 -23.92 -23.42 -4.78
CA ALA A 546 -23.10 -23.22 -3.58
C ALA A 546 -21.67 -23.77 -3.69
N ASP A 547 -21.47 -24.83 -4.47
CA ASP A 547 -20.18 -25.49 -4.74
C ASP A 547 -19.16 -24.53 -5.41
N ARG A 548 -19.65 -23.55 -6.18
CA ARG A 548 -18.82 -22.56 -6.88
C ARG A 548 -18.44 -21.37 -6.00
N ILE A 549 -19.13 -21.16 -4.87
CA ILE A 549 -18.98 -19.97 -4.02
C ILE A 549 -17.71 -20.06 -3.18
N LYS A 550 -16.83 -19.06 -3.31
CA LYS A 550 -15.60 -18.95 -2.50
C LYS A 550 -15.65 -17.67 -1.65
N PRO A 551 -16.12 -17.73 -0.38
CA PRO A 551 -16.36 -16.54 0.44
C PRO A 551 -15.19 -15.55 0.49
N HIS A 552 -13.97 -16.05 0.69
CA HIS A 552 -12.75 -15.24 0.76
C HIS A 552 -12.50 -14.37 -0.50
N LYS A 553 -12.93 -14.81 -1.69
CA LYS A 553 -12.76 -14.00 -2.92
C LYS A 553 -13.71 -12.80 -2.92
N LEU A 554 -14.95 -12.96 -2.47
CA LEU A 554 -15.91 -11.86 -2.32
C LEU A 554 -15.49 -10.92 -1.18
N THR A 555 -15.11 -11.45 -0.01
CA THR A 555 -14.62 -10.62 1.11
C THR A 555 -13.37 -9.81 0.74
N SER A 556 -12.47 -10.36 -0.11
CA SER A 556 -11.29 -9.61 -0.61
C SER A 556 -11.61 -8.44 -1.55
N CYS A 557 -12.87 -8.30 -1.96
CA CYS A 557 -13.36 -7.17 -2.76
C CYS A 557 -13.84 -5.99 -1.92
N LEU A 558 -13.95 -6.17 -0.60
CA LEU A 558 -14.31 -5.13 0.35
C LEU A 558 -13.05 -4.52 0.98
N LEU A 559 -13.11 -3.23 1.30
CA LEU A 559 -12.09 -2.54 2.08
C LEU A 559 -12.72 -1.93 3.32
N PHE A 560 -12.23 -2.35 4.48
CA PHE A 560 -12.66 -1.82 5.78
C PHE A 560 -11.67 -0.78 6.32
N GLY A 561 -12.18 0.11 7.17
CA GLY A 561 -11.47 1.24 7.79
C GLY A 561 -11.97 1.55 9.21
N ASP A 562 -11.18 2.31 9.98
CA ASP A 562 -11.53 2.75 11.33
C ASP A 562 -12.50 3.94 11.33
N THR A 563 -12.34 4.86 10.37
CA THR A 563 -13.17 6.06 10.25
C THR A 563 -13.59 6.30 8.81
N SER A 564 -14.82 6.79 8.62
CA SER A 564 -15.33 7.20 7.32
C SER A 564 -14.69 8.52 6.91
N SER A 565 -13.96 8.55 5.79
CA SER A 565 -13.30 9.78 5.32
C SER A 565 -14.17 10.53 4.30
N PRO A 566 -14.31 11.88 4.40
CA PRO A 566 -15.10 12.69 3.46
C PRO A 566 -14.71 12.56 1.99
N SER A 567 -13.48 12.09 1.72
CA SER A 567 -12.98 11.88 0.36
C SER A 567 -13.47 10.57 -0.29
N THR A 568 -14.11 9.71 0.49
CA THR A 568 -14.35 8.29 0.16
C THR A 568 -15.81 8.02 -0.16
N SER A 569 -16.72 8.75 0.49
CA SER A 569 -18.15 8.60 0.35
C SER A 569 -18.84 9.97 0.42
N PRO A 570 -19.82 10.24 -0.46
CA PRO A 570 -20.68 11.42 -0.36
C PRO A 570 -21.35 11.55 1.01
N THR A 571 -21.78 10.42 1.58
CA THR A 571 -22.42 10.39 2.90
C THR A 571 -21.48 10.87 3.99
N ALA A 572 -20.20 10.46 3.94
CA ALA A 572 -19.20 10.88 4.92
C ALA A 572 -18.93 12.39 4.87
N ALA A 573 -18.93 12.98 3.66
CA ALA A 573 -18.78 14.41 3.48
C ALA A 573 -20.00 15.18 4.00
N ILE A 574 -21.21 14.77 3.61
CA ILE A 574 -22.48 15.37 4.09
C ILE A 574 -22.54 15.31 5.62
N GLN A 575 -22.33 14.12 6.20
CA GLN A 575 -22.33 13.95 7.65
C GLN A 575 -21.32 14.87 8.34
N THR A 576 -20.11 15.01 7.78
CA THR A 576 -19.09 15.89 8.39
C THR A 576 -19.49 17.37 8.32
N ILE A 577 -20.15 17.79 7.24
CA ILE A 577 -20.69 19.16 7.11
C ILE A 577 -21.82 19.38 8.13
N VAL A 578 -22.72 18.40 8.29
CA VAL A 578 -23.78 18.42 9.29
C VAL A 578 -23.20 18.46 10.70
N ASP A 579 -22.20 17.64 11.03
CA ASP A 579 -21.55 17.65 12.35
C ASP A 579 -20.96 19.04 12.68
N ILE A 580 -20.37 19.72 11.70
CA ILE A 580 -19.85 21.10 11.86
C ILE A 580 -20.99 22.09 12.11
N ALA A 581 -22.11 21.95 11.39
CA ALA A 581 -23.28 22.80 11.57
C ALA A 581 -23.97 22.56 12.92
N LEU A 582 -24.17 21.31 13.34
CA LEU A 582 -24.72 20.95 14.65
C LEU A 582 -23.83 21.49 15.78
N LYS A 583 -22.50 21.42 15.61
CA LYS A 583 -21.56 21.99 16.58
C LYS A 583 -21.67 23.51 16.64
N ALA A 584 -21.81 24.18 15.49
CA ALA A 584 -22.01 25.62 15.42
C ALA A 584 -23.34 26.06 16.08
N LEU A 585 -24.40 25.25 15.94
CA LEU A 585 -25.70 25.47 16.57
C LEU A 585 -25.75 25.09 18.06
N SER A 586 -24.73 24.41 18.59
CA SER A 586 -24.75 23.97 19.98
C SER A 586 -24.71 25.16 20.94
N THR A 587 -25.33 25.00 22.11
CA THR A 587 -25.45 26.04 23.14
C THR A 587 -24.12 26.60 23.65
N SER A 588 -23.00 25.90 23.41
CA SER A 588 -21.67 26.34 23.80
C SER A 588 -20.94 27.18 22.75
N VAL A 589 -21.41 27.21 21.49
CA VAL A 589 -20.76 27.93 20.39
C VAL A 589 -21.67 29.03 19.82
N THR A 590 -22.91 28.69 19.46
CA THR A 590 -23.95 29.60 18.95
C THR A 590 -23.48 30.49 17.79
N ASP A 591 -23.02 29.88 16.69
CA ASP A 591 -22.55 30.53 15.45
C ASP A 591 -23.49 30.21 14.26
N PRO A 592 -24.61 30.94 14.09
CA PRO A 592 -25.59 30.67 13.03
C PRO A 592 -25.02 30.96 11.62
N GLY A 593 -24.08 31.89 11.48
CA GLY A 593 -23.44 32.21 10.21
C GLY A 593 -22.65 31.02 9.65
N ARG A 594 -21.98 30.26 10.52
CA ARG A 594 -21.29 29.03 10.13
C ARG A 594 -22.25 27.89 9.79
N ALA A 595 -23.38 27.80 10.47
CA ALA A 595 -24.44 26.85 10.13
C ALA A 595 -25.03 27.13 8.73
N ILE A 596 -25.26 28.41 8.39
CA ILE A 596 -25.69 28.82 7.03
C ILE A 596 -24.69 28.38 5.97
N GLN A 597 -23.39 28.66 6.16
CA GLN A 597 -22.37 28.25 5.20
C GLN A 597 -22.34 26.73 4.99
N ALA A 598 -22.63 25.96 6.03
CA ALA A 598 -22.75 24.51 5.93
C ALA A 598 -23.99 24.12 5.12
N ILE A 599 -25.13 24.76 5.35
CA ILE A 599 -26.36 24.55 4.58
C ILE A 599 -26.15 24.90 3.10
N ASP A 600 -25.41 25.97 2.78
CA ASP A 600 -25.07 26.32 1.38
C ASP A 600 -24.33 25.19 0.67
N HIS A 601 -23.35 24.58 1.35
CA HIS A 601 -22.61 23.45 0.80
C HIS A 601 -23.44 22.16 0.71
N LEU A 602 -24.38 21.95 1.64
CA LEU A 602 -25.32 20.84 1.59
C LEU A 602 -26.28 21.00 0.40
N GLU A 603 -26.81 22.19 0.17
CA GLU A 603 -27.66 22.50 -0.99
C GLU A 603 -26.94 22.17 -2.30
N ASP A 604 -25.73 22.70 -2.52
CA ASP A 604 -24.93 22.44 -3.72
C ASP A 604 -24.70 20.94 -3.94
N MET A 605 -24.41 20.19 -2.86
CA MET A 605 -24.21 18.74 -2.95
C MET A 605 -25.50 17.97 -3.24
N LEU A 606 -26.64 18.36 -2.67
CA LEU A 606 -27.94 17.74 -2.91
C LEU A 606 -28.43 18.00 -4.33
N VAL A 607 -28.30 19.24 -4.82
CA VAL A 607 -28.58 19.61 -6.22
C VAL A 607 -27.73 18.80 -7.19
N LEU A 608 -26.45 18.58 -6.87
CA LEU A 608 -25.57 17.74 -7.69
C LEU A 608 -25.98 16.25 -7.68
N LEU A 609 -26.50 15.75 -6.55
CA LEU A 609 -26.90 14.35 -6.35
C LEU A 609 -28.24 14.01 -7.00
N ALA A 610 -29.23 14.89 -6.90
CA ALA A 610 -30.62 14.63 -7.28
C ALA A 610 -30.79 13.99 -8.68
N PRO A 611 -30.30 14.59 -9.79
CA PRO A 611 -30.49 14.01 -11.12
C PRO A 611 -29.72 12.70 -11.32
N ARG A 612 -28.63 12.47 -10.56
CA ARG A 612 -27.79 11.27 -10.68
C ARG A 612 -28.39 10.05 -10.01
N LEU A 613 -29.09 10.26 -8.89
CA LEU A 613 -29.83 9.22 -8.20
C LEU A 613 -31.11 8.84 -8.96
N ARG A 614 -31.72 9.80 -9.68
CA ARG A 614 -32.88 9.55 -10.54
C ARG A 614 -32.53 8.74 -11.79
N ALA A 615 -31.40 9.05 -12.44
CA ALA A 615 -30.93 8.33 -13.62
C ALA A 615 -30.51 6.88 -13.34
N GLU A 616 -30.43 6.47 -12.08
CA GLU A 616 -30.14 5.11 -11.70
C GLU A 616 -31.46 4.32 -11.64
N PRO A 617 -31.68 3.33 -12.53
CA PRO A 617 -32.90 2.53 -12.45
C PRO A 617 -32.93 1.80 -11.11
N ALA A 618 -34.02 1.99 -10.35
CA ALA A 618 -34.30 1.29 -9.08
C ALA A 618 -34.19 -0.24 -9.22
N ASP A 619 -34.37 -0.74 -10.45
CA ASP A 619 -34.20 -2.11 -10.88
C ASP A 619 -33.14 -2.22 -11.98
N SER A 620 -31.88 -1.88 -11.69
CA SER A 620 -30.76 -2.26 -12.57
C SER A 620 -30.57 -3.79 -12.54
N HIS A 621 -31.46 -4.51 -13.23
CA HIS A 621 -31.33 -5.93 -13.59
C HIS A 621 -30.05 -6.18 -14.42
N LEU A 622 -29.46 -5.11 -14.97
CA LEU A 622 -28.21 -5.11 -15.71
C LEU A 622 -26.99 -5.46 -14.85
N THR A 623 -27.06 -5.23 -13.53
CA THR A 623 -25.98 -5.64 -12.62
C THR A 623 -26.49 -6.70 -11.64
N ARG A 624 -25.79 -7.83 -11.57
CA ARG A 624 -26.03 -8.88 -10.56
C ARG A 624 -25.72 -8.45 -9.10
N ILE A 625 -25.67 -7.14 -8.82
CA ILE A 625 -25.25 -6.53 -7.55
C ILE A 625 -26.29 -5.52 -7.07
N ARG A 626 -26.86 -5.74 -5.87
CA ARG A 626 -27.84 -4.85 -5.19
C ARG A 626 -27.34 -4.44 -3.79
N GLY A 627 -27.95 -3.41 -3.19
CA GLY A 627 -27.86 -3.09 -1.74
C GLY A 627 -26.73 -2.17 -1.25
N TYR A 628 -25.90 -1.62 -2.14
CA TYR A 628 -24.70 -0.86 -1.74
C TYR A 628 -24.82 0.68 -1.80
N ARG A 629 -25.94 1.21 -2.31
CA ARG A 629 -26.18 2.65 -2.52
C ARG A 629 -27.39 3.13 -1.72
N ARG A 630 -27.37 4.40 -1.35
CA ARG A 630 -28.44 5.08 -0.59
C ARG A 630 -29.44 5.74 -1.53
N THR A 631 -30.69 5.84 -1.09
CA THR A 631 -31.77 6.49 -1.85
C THR A 631 -31.67 8.02 -1.77
N TRP A 632 -32.42 8.71 -2.63
CA TRP A 632 -32.59 10.18 -2.55
C TRP A 632 -33.11 10.62 -1.17
N ALA A 633 -34.11 9.93 -0.64
CA ALA A 633 -34.68 10.23 0.67
C ALA A 633 -33.64 10.09 1.81
N ASP A 634 -32.76 9.08 1.74
CA ASP A 634 -31.70 8.89 2.73
C ASP A 634 -30.69 10.05 2.72
N TYR A 635 -30.27 10.51 1.54
CA TYR A 635 -29.34 11.64 1.43
C TYR A 635 -29.94 12.94 1.95
N LEU A 636 -31.22 13.18 1.62
CA LEU A 636 -31.94 14.33 2.14
C LEU A 636 -32.07 14.26 3.66
N ALA A 637 -32.43 13.09 4.21
CA ALA A 637 -32.55 12.88 5.65
C ALA A 637 -31.23 13.18 6.39
N ILE A 638 -30.13 12.59 5.91
CA ILE A 638 -28.79 12.78 6.50
C ILE A 638 -28.37 14.25 6.45
N ALA A 639 -28.71 14.97 5.39
CA ALA A 639 -28.32 16.37 5.22
C ALA A 639 -29.16 17.32 6.08
N THR A 640 -30.47 17.09 6.25
CA THR A 640 -31.38 18.13 6.77
C THR A 640 -32.07 17.82 8.08
N ASP A 641 -32.25 16.55 8.46
CA ASP A 641 -33.20 16.21 9.53
C ASP A 641 -32.69 16.66 10.91
N GLU A 642 -31.42 16.41 11.23
CA GLU A 642 -30.80 16.89 12.47
C GLU A 642 -30.73 18.43 12.53
N LEU A 643 -30.42 19.08 11.40
CA LEU A 643 -30.39 20.55 11.31
C LEU A 643 -31.79 21.14 11.53
N ARG A 644 -32.84 20.53 10.96
CA ARG A 644 -34.23 20.91 11.21
C ARG A 644 -34.55 20.80 12.71
N HIS A 645 -34.07 19.75 13.39
CA HIS A 645 -34.26 19.56 14.83
C HIS A 645 -33.54 20.60 15.71
N LEU A 646 -32.44 21.21 15.29
CA LEU A 646 -31.77 22.27 16.06
C LEU A 646 -32.03 23.69 15.56
N SER A 647 -32.63 23.86 14.38
CA SER A 647 -32.82 25.16 13.73
C SER A 647 -33.71 26.16 14.48
N THR A 648 -34.56 25.72 15.41
CA THR A 648 -35.56 26.58 16.08
C THR A 648 -34.95 27.59 17.04
N GLN A 649 -33.66 27.46 17.36
CA GLN A 649 -32.93 28.45 18.14
C GLN A 649 -32.45 29.66 17.30
N SER A 650 -32.66 29.63 15.97
CA SER A 650 -32.21 30.70 15.07
C SER A 650 -33.13 30.85 13.87
N ALA A 651 -33.84 31.98 13.79
CA ALA A 651 -34.71 32.32 12.65
C ALA A 651 -33.90 32.32 11.34
N GLN A 652 -32.69 32.86 11.40
CA GLN A 652 -31.73 32.90 10.29
C GLN A 652 -31.48 31.49 9.70
N VAL A 653 -31.26 30.48 10.54
CA VAL A 653 -30.99 29.10 10.09
C VAL A 653 -32.26 28.42 9.58
N GLN A 654 -33.40 28.62 10.24
CA GLN A 654 -34.72 28.19 9.80
C GLN A 654 -35.03 28.66 8.37
N ARG A 655 -34.88 29.97 8.12
CA ARG A 655 -35.17 30.59 6.82
C ARG A 655 -34.25 30.08 5.72
N ARG A 656 -32.96 29.88 6.03
CA ARG A 656 -32.00 29.32 5.08
C ARG A 656 -32.30 27.85 4.74
N LEU A 657 -32.67 27.05 5.73
CA LEU A 657 -33.06 25.65 5.53
C LEU A 657 -34.33 25.55 4.68
N ARG A 658 -35.30 26.46 4.90
CA ARG A 658 -36.46 26.58 4.02
C ARG A 658 -36.07 26.93 2.59
N ALA A 659 -35.18 27.91 2.40
CA ALA A 659 -34.68 28.26 1.07
C ALA A 659 -33.99 27.08 0.37
N LEU A 660 -33.25 26.23 1.10
CA LEU A 660 -32.71 24.99 0.55
C LEU A 660 -33.81 24.08 0.01
N PHE A 661 -34.88 23.85 0.79
CA PHE A 661 -35.98 23.01 0.33
C PHE A 661 -36.71 23.60 -0.89
N THR A 662 -36.92 24.93 -0.92
CA THR A 662 -37.48 25.63 -2.08
C THR A 662 -36.61 25.45 -3.31
N THR A 663 -35.29 25.68 -3.21
CA THR A 663 -34.35 25.44 -4.31
C THR A 663 -34.40 23.98 -4.79
N LEU A 664 -34.52 23.01 -3.88
CA LEU A 664 -34.63 21.61 -4.26
C LEU A 664 -35.96 21.30 -4.96
N LEU A 665 -37.09 21.92 -4.58
CA LEU A 665 -38.36 21.77 -5.31
C LEU A 665 -38.29 22.35 -6.72
N ASP A 666 -37.61 23.49 -6.88
CA ASP A 666 -37.46 24.16 -8.18
C ASP A 666 -36.51 23.39 -9.11
N THR A 667 -35.52 22.70 -8.54
CA THR A 667 -34.47 22.02 -9.32
C THR A 667 -34.74 20.54 -9.55
N CYS A 668 -35.42 19.87 -8.62
CA CYS A 668 -35.72 18.44 -8.70
C CYS A 668 -37.04 18.19 -9.42
N GLU A 669 -37.19 17.00 -9.97
CA GLU A 669 -38.38 16.62 -10.71
C GLU A 669 -39.49 16.06 -9.77
N PRO A 670 -40.76 16.03 -10.22
CA PRO A 670 -41.90 15.74 -9.34
C PRO A 670 -41.82 14.41 -8.58
N ASP A 671 -41.15 13.40 -9.13
CA ASP A 671 -40.91 12.09 -8.51
C ASP A 671 -40.00 12.17 -7.26
N GLN A 672 -39.18 13.21 -7.16
CA GLN A 672 -38.26 13.45 -6.04
C GLN A 672 -38.81 14.41 -4.98
N HIS A 673 -39.97 15.02 -5.22
CA HIS A 673 -40.61 16.00 -4.34
C HIS A 673 -41.17 15.45 -3.01
N PRO A 674 -41.78 14.25 -2.94
CA PRO A 674 -42.41 13.77 -1.71
C PRO A 674 -41.54 13.83 -0.43
N PRO A 675 -40.26 13.38 -0.44
CA PRO A 675 -39.41 13.49 0.75
C PRO A 675 -39.02 14.94 1.10
N ILE A 676 -39.06 15.89 0.16
CA ILE A 676 -38.80 17.31 0.41
C ILE A 676 -40.03 17.94 1.10
N LEU A 677 -41.21 17.72 0.54
CA LEU A 677 -42.47 18.25 1.07
C LEU A 677 -42.73 17.76 2.51
N SER A 678 -42.43 16.50 2.82
CA SER A 678 -42.57 15.98 4.18
C SER A 678 -41.70 16.74 5.20
N ARG A 679 -40.53 17.22 4.78
CA ARG A 679 -39.57 17.96 5.64
C ARG A 679 -39.95 19.42 5.79
N ILE A 680 -40.51 20.04 4.74
CA ILE A 680 -41.12 21.38 4.83
C ILE A 680 -42.29 21.35 5.82
N ALA A 681 -43.22 20.38 5.68
CA ALA A 681 -44.35 20.24 6.59
C ALA A 681 -43.90 20.03 8.05
N ALA A 682 -42.87 19.20 8.25
CA ALA A 682 -42.28 19.00 9.58
C ALA A 682 -41.53 20.23 10.13
N LEU A 683 -41.00 21.10 9.26
CA LEU A 683 -40.39 22.38 9.63
C LEU A 683 -41.48 23.36 10.08
N ASP A 684 -42.57 23.49 9.31
CA ASP A 684 -43.73 24.34 9.61
C ASP A 684 -44.39 23.97 10.94
N ALA A 685 -44.71 22.69 11.12
CA ALA A 685 -45.32 22.19 12.35
C ALA A 685 -44.42 22.42 13.58
N LYS A 686 -43.11 22.53 13.39
CA LYS A 686 -42.16 22.80 14.47
C LYS A 686 -42.11 24.29 14.84
N ILE A 687 -42.19 25.19 13.86
CA ILE A 687 -42.28 26.64 14.10
C ILE A 687 -43.50 26.94 14.98
N GLU A 688 -44.66 26.36 14.67
CA GLU A 688 -45.90 26.56 15.42
C GLU A 688 -45.83 26.13 16.89
N ARG A 689 -45.04 25.10 17.19
CA ARG A 689 -44.93 24.54 18.53
C ARG A 689 -43.91 25.25 19.41
N GLU A 690 -42.81 25.73 18.83
CA GLU A 690 -41.64 26.17 19.59
C GLU A 690 -41.45 27.69 19.63
N TRP A 691 -42.04 28.43 18.69
CA TRP A 691 -41.92 29.89 18.63
C TRP A 691 -43.17 30.56 19.21
N ILE A 692 -42.96 31.52 20.12
CA ILE A 692 -44.05 32.19 20.85
C ILE A 692 -44.37 33.55 20.21
N ASP A 693 -43.37 34.30 19.75
CA ASP A 693 -43.56 35.64 19.21
C ASP A 693 -44.16 35.60 17.78
N PRO A 694 -45.29 36.30 17.53
CA PRO A 694 -45.93 36.32 16.20
C PRO A 694 -45.06 36.89 15.08
N LEU A 695 -44.18 37.85 15.36
CA LEU A 695 -43.23 38.38 14.39
C LEU A 695 -42.22 37.31 14.00
N ASP A 696 -41.66 36.62 14.98
CA ASP A 696 -40.67 35.59 14.71
C ASP A 696 -41.25 34.38 13.97
N VAL A 697 -42.47 33.96 14.32
CA VAL A 697 -43.22 32.93 13.57
C VAL A 697 -43.38 33.34 12.11
N ARG A 698 -43.76 34.60 11.84
CA ARG A 698 -43.86 35.10 10.46
C ARG A 698 -42.50 35.07 9.76
N LEU A 699 -41.45 35.59 10.40
CA LEU A 699 -40.12 35.69 9.80
C LEU A 699 -39.51 34.30 9.52
N ALA A 700 -39.64 33.34 10.45
CA ALA A 700 -39.10 31.99 10.30
C ALA A 700 -39.77 31.18 9.16
N ARG A 701 -41.02 31.53 8.79
CA ARG A 701 -41.75 30.88 7.69
C ARG A 701 -41.33 31.32 6.30
N VAL A 702 -40.52 32.38 6.17
CA VAL A 702 -40.14 32.88 4.85
C VAL A 702 -38.78 32.34 4.42
N ALA A 703 -38.71 31.79 3.20
CA ALA A 703 -37.46 31.35 2.61
C ALA A 703 -36.51 32.54 2.42
N ASP A 704 -35.26 32.40 2.87
CA ASP A 704 -34.22 33.40 2.64
C ASP A 704 -32.91 32.70 2.22
N PRO A 705 -32.47 32.86 0.97
CA PRO A 705 -31.22 32.28 0.49
C PRO A 705 -29.96 32.75 1.23
N GLN A 706 -29.99 33.93 1.86
CA GLN A 706 -28.87 34.47 2.64
C GLN A 706 -29.01 34.20 4.15
N GLY A 707 -30.24 33.97 4.62
CA GLY A 707 -30.59 33.84 6.03
C GLY A 707 -30.38 35.12 6.85
N MET A 708 -29.96 36.24 6.27
CA MET A 708 -29.70 37.50 6.99
C MET A 708 -30.98 38.28 7.32
N GLY A 709 -32.08 37.91 6.68
CA GLY A 709 -33.37 38.56 6.80
C GLY A 709 -33.48 39.85 6.02
N SER A 710 -34.72 40.27 5.83
CA SER A 710 -35.07 41.62 5.40
C SER A 710 -36.34 42.03 6.15
N GLU A 711 -36.62 43.33 6.22
CA GLU A 711 -37.79 43.91 6.90
C GLU A 711 -39.12 43.28 6.45
N PHE A 712 -39.21 42.89 5.17
CA PHE A 712 -40.39 42.26 4.58
C PHE A 712 -40.29 40.73 4.47
N GLY A 713 -39.23 40.13 5.02
CA GLY A 713 -38.99 38.68 4.91
C GLY A 713 -38.58 38.20 3.51
N ALA A 714 -38.22 39.11 2.60
CA ALA A 714 -38.16 38.91 1.14
C ALA A 714 -37.67 37.53 0.63
N THR A 715 -38.45 37.03 -0.33
CA THR A 715 -38.35 35.78 -1.10
C THR A 715 -37.49 35.87 -2.36
N GLU A 716 -37.12 37.08 -2.79
CA GLU A 716 -36.36 37.31 -4.02
C GLU A 716 -34.89 37.62 -3.73
N ARG A 717 -33.97 37.06 -4.54
CA ARG A 717 -32.58 37.52 -4.59
C ARG A 717 -32.62 39.04 -4.78
N THR A 718 -31.88 39.77 -3.94
CA THR A 718 -31.68 41.24 -4.02
C THR A 718 -31.84 41.73 -5.46
N ARG A 719 -32.81 42.63 -5.68
CA ARG A 719 -33.28 43.17 -6.97
C ARG A 719 -32.29 42.88 -8.11
N PRO A 720 -32.69 42.16 -9.18
CA PRO A 720 -31.77 41.78 -10.23
C PRO A 720 -31.03 43.02 -10.73
N LEU A 721 -29.71 42.92 -10.86
CA LEU A 721 -28.93 43.97 -11.51
C LEU A 721 -29.32 43.96 -13.00
N ILE A 722 -30.31 44.78 -13.33
CA ILE A 722 -30.73 45.00 -14.72
C ILE A 722 -29.68 45.94 -15.33
N VAL A 723 -28.76 45.38 -16.11
CA VAL A 723 -27.80 46.15 -16.89
C VAL A 723 -28.41 46.44 -18.27
N GLY A 724 -28.97 47.65 -18.44
CA GLY A 724 -29.59 48.11 -19.68
C GLY A 724 -30.62 49.23 -19.44
N VAL A 725 -30.89 50.06 -20.46
CA VAL A 725 -31.93 51.10 -20.39
C VAL A 725 -33.30 50.42 -20.52
N PRO A 726 -34.25 50.60 -19.60
CA PRO A 726 -35.61 50.12 -19.81
C PRO A 726 -36.16 50.81 -21.06
N ALA A 727 -36.60 50.03 -22.04
CA ALA A 727 -37.20 50.59 -23.25
C ALA A 727 -38.42 51.43 -22.85
N THR A 728 -38.26 52.74 -22.92
CA THR A 728 -39.37 53.68 -22.97
C THR A 728 -40.18 53.35 -24.21
N GLY A 729 -41.44 52.96 -24.04
CA GLY A 729 -42.27 52.57 -25.18
C GLY A 729 -43.72 52.26 -24.83
N THR A 730 -44.47 53.32 -24.52
CA THR A 730 -45.89 53.52 -24.89
C THR A 730 -46.91 52.41 -24.66
N SER A 731 -47.80 52.62 -23.68
CA SER A 731 -49.24 52.85 -23.95
C SER A 731 -49.98 53.20 -22.65
N ALA A 732 -50.37 54.47 -22.50
CA ALA A 732 -51.73 54.74 -22.02
C ALA A 732 -52.70 54.33 -23.16
N PRO A 733 -53.91 53.84 -22.85
CA PRO A 733 -54.99 54.75 -22.48
C PRO A 733 -55.94 54.26 -21.36
N GLU A 734 -56.58 55.28 -20.77
CA GLU A 734 -57.80 55.37 -19.92
C GLU A 734 -57.97 54.46 -18.69
#